data_AF-A0A1I1XAC6-F1
#
_entry.id   AF-A0A1I1XAC6-F1
#
_cell.length_a   1.000
_cell.length_b   1.000
_cell.length_c   1.000
_cell.angle_alpha   90.00
_cell.angle_beta   90.00
_cell.angle_gamma   90.00
#
_symmetry.space_group_name_H-M   'P 1'
#
loop_
_entity.id
_entity.type
_entity.pdbx_description
1 polymer ?
#
loop_
_entity_poly.entity_id
_entity_poly.type
_entity_poly.pdbx_seq_one_letter_code
_entity_poly.pdbx_strand_id
1 'polypeptide(L)'
;MMKKLKYRLLYLSYSCLRKFMRLLFFIYEIVRHPIKNISIWLVGLLALLIYGSLSIEIKGKDMFFMSAGLVSIITFISNFLEKQTIDIENKDNFYLGYNIKKLKFHNNFWFKRFNELPVKLLFWIIAILPIISIGVELDYNSKVLNKMLGIIVAHIKYIDSIWLSAFIVGSFYCIALLIETVDLSRKNFSQSYLYKITNKFEKLKIKIEIEQDFEEIFNNIFNIKNILGLENNYYSNVERVINYIINKGNEVSASDYEIIEFYNIAFECEGNKIDELLNRVYKYTRCETDKKIKLYIDTYLLSKTLKLLELYYHIKWNTIIKLNVLPIEIVNIAIQDLSRLLEIETNLYQNEDYKNIFWGIYTEYKYNLYSKEKVESNLRISEICTILEEKFRDVNFLNRTNDIDRIIKLFDVLNRIDNQITNHGYLSSIIKISFEHIIDNENKDNEFIKLFFDKMKKQGLPEYLICKRNAVSKNILLSGNLMSNNILEYLLGFMQLEDVIVILIFRLAYAERSGRAIMEIDEFKVWESAINKLIVRKDIDDLKESKFIDELCCEISKSHVSHFIFEQFIKWMWFSLFERFDENRYEEFIKLGEEGIRRNFSLDSYIIVRLLLCNYSYRTLWVFEFKEENKKQIENELCSIKDILNIKGVHI
;
A
#
# COMPACT_ATOMS: atom_id res chain seq x y z
N MET A 1 -42.08 20.82 33.10
CA MET A 1 -43.00 20.41 32.01
C MET A 1 -42.81 21.24 30.73
N MET A 2 -42.85 22.59 30.81
CA MET A 2 -42.72 23.50 29.65
C MET A 2 -41.39 23.41 28.87
N LYS A 3 -40.24 23.20 29.54
CA LYS A 3 -38.93 22.96 28.88
C LYS A 3 -38.90 21.67 28.04
N LYS A 4 -39.53 20.59 28.50
CA LYS A 4 -39.64 19.30 27.78
C LYS A 4 -40.52 19.42 26.52
N LEU A 5 -41.57 20.24 26.60
CA LEU A 5 -42.45 20.56 25.47
C LEU A 5 -41.71 21.40 24.41
N LYS A 6 -40.95 22.42 24.84
CA LYS A 6 -40.13 23.27 23.96
C LYS A 6 -39.08 22.46 23.21
N TYR A 7 -38.43 21.50 23.88
CA TYR A 7 -37.44 20.62 23.26
C TYR A 7 -38.06 19.64 22.25
N ARG A 8 -39.25 19.09 22.55
CA ARG A 8 -40.00 18.26 21.58
C ARG A 8 -40.47 19.06 20.37
N LEU A 9 -40.93 20.31 20.56
CA LEU A 9 -41.32 21.20 19.48
C LEU A 9 -40.13 21.61 18.60
N LEU A 10 -38.97 21.90 19.20
CA LEU A 10 -37.72 22.16 18.48
C LEU A 10 -37.22 20.95 17.70
N TYR A 11 -37.36 19.74 18.26
CA TYR A 11 -37.01 18.50 17.57
C TYR A 11 -37.95 18.21 16.39
N LEU A 12 -39.26 18.43 16.58
CA LEU A 12 -40.26 18.31 15.52
C LEU A 12 -40.05 19.36 14.42
N SER A 13 -39.76 20.61 14.77
CA SER A 13 -39.48 21.66 13.80
C SER A 13 -38.18 21.41 13.04
N TYR A 14 -37.11 20.96 13.72
CA TYR A 14 -35.86 20.55 13.07
C TYR A 14 -36.05 19.35 12.14
N SER A 15 -36.82 18.34 12.56
CA SER A 15 -37.16 17.18 11.73
C SER A 15 -37.97 17.59 10.49
N CYS A 16 -38.90 18.53 10.65
CA CYS A 16 -39.70 19.08 9.55
C CYS A 16 -38.84 19.91 8.59
N LEU A 17 -37.98 20.79 9.10
CA LEU A 17 -37.01 21.57 8.32
C LEU A 17 -36.05 20.65 7.54
N ARG A 18 -35.58 19.57 8.15
CA ARG A 18 -34.71 18.59 7.50
C ARG A 18 -35.42 17.87 6.35
N LYS A 19 -36.69 17.49 6.53
CA LYS A 19 -37.51 16.91 5.45
C LYS A 19 -37.78 17.93 4.33
N PHE A 20 -38.04 19.18 4.69
CA PHE A 20 -38.25 20.27 3.73
C PHE A 20 -36.99 20.57 2.91
N MET A 21 -35.81 20.65 3.55
CA MET A 21 -34.54 20.83 2.84
C MET A 21 -34.21 19.65 1.92
N ARG A 22 -34.49 18.40 2.33
CA ARG A 22 -34.37 17.24 1.44
C ARG A 22 -35.27 17.35 0.21
N LEU A 23 -36.48 17.86 0.38
CA LEU A 23 -37.42 18.06 -0.72
C LEU A 23 -36.95 19.17 -1.67
N LEU A 24 -36.40 20.26 -1.15
CA LEU A 24 -35.77 21.31 -1.96
C LEU A 24 -34.52 20.81 -2.71
N PHE A 25 -33.65 20.04 -2.07
CA PHE A 25 -32.50 19.43 -2.74
C PHE A 25 -32.92 18.44 -3.82
N PHE A 26 -33.98 17.67 -3.58
CA PHE A 26 -34.57 16.78 -4.57
C PHE A 26 -35.08 17.55 -5.80
N ILE A 27 -35.82 18.65 -5.59
CA ILE A 27 -36.26 19.52 -6.70
C ILE A 27 -35.07 20.14 -7.44
N TYR A 28 -34.06 20.59 -6.70
CA TYR A 28 -32.84 21.18 -7.29
C TYR A 28 -32.07 20.18 -8.16
N GLU A 29 -31.94 18.92 -7.72
CA GLU A 29 -31.32 17.86 -8.53
C GLU A 29 -32.12 17.54 -9.79
N ILE A 30 -33.45 17.53 -9.72
CA ILE A 30 -34.34 17.32 -10.88
C ILE A 30 -34.09 18.39 -11.95
N VAL A 31 -33.98 19.66 -11.53
CA VAL A 31 -33.76 20.80 -12.42
C VAL A 31 -32.34 20.81 -12.99
N ARG A 32 -31.32 20.48 -12.17
CA ARG A 32 -29.92 20.52 -12.58
C ARG A 32 -29.56 19.44 -13.61
N HIS A 33 -30.21 18.29 -13.57
CA HIS A 33 -29.92 17.15 -14.46
C HIS A 33 -31.17 16.74 -15.27
N PRO A 34 -31.59 17.53 -16.26
CA PRO A 34 -32.86 17.32 -16.97
C PRO A 34 -32.90 16.02 -17.77
N ILE A 35 -31.77 15.61 -18.36
CA ILE A 35 -31.66 14.36 -19.13
C ILE A 35 -31.79 13.12 -18.22
N LYS A 36 -31.16 13.16 -17.04
CA LYS A 36 -31.24 12.07 -16.05
C LYS A 36 -32.66 11.93 -15.49
N ASN A 37 -33.39 13.05 -15.39
CA ASN A 37 -34.75 13.12 -14.83
C ASN A 37 -35.84 13.27 -15.89
N ILE A 38 -35.56 12.86 -17.13
CA ILE A 38 -36.48 13.08 -18.26
C ILE A 38 -37.86 12.46 -18.03
N SER A 39 -37.94 11.33 -17.31
CA SER A 39 -39.21 10.69 -16.94
C SER A 39 -40.08 11.57 -16.04
N ILE A 40 -39.49 12.29 -15.08
CA ILE A 40 -40.22 13.19 -14.18
C ILE A 40 -40.75 14.39 -14.96
N TRP A 41 -39.93 14.97 -15.84
CA TRP A 41 -40.34 16.06 -16.71
C TRP A 41 -41.45 15.65 -17.67
N LEU A 42 -41.38 14.44 -18.21
CA LEU A 42 -42.37 13.90 -19.13
C LEU A 42 -43.70 13.60 -18.42
N VAL A 43 -43.68 13.08 -17.19
CA VAL A 43 -44.88 12.93 -16.35
C VAL A 43 -45.51 14.30 -16.04
N GLY A 44 -44.71 15.29 -15.65
CA GLY A 44 -45.21 16.64 -15.36
C GLY A 44 -45.84 17.31 -16.58
N LEU A 45 -45.20 17.20 -17.74
CA LEU A 45 -45.69 17.76 -19.01
C LEU A 45 -46.98 17.07 -19.46
N LEU A 46 -47.03 15.73 -19.43
CA LEU A 46 -48.24 14.97 -19.75
C LEU A 46 -49.38 15.32 -18.78
N ALA A 47 -49.10 15.47 -17.49
CA ALA A 47 -50.13 15.78 -16.50
C ALA A 47 -50.77 17.16 -16.74
N LEU A 48 -49.98 18.14 -17.23
CA LEU A 48 -50.51 19.44 -17.62
C LEU A 48 -51.37 19.35 -18.88
N LEU A 49 -50.92 18.60 -19.90
CA LEU A 49 -51.66 18.42 -21.15
C LEU A 49 -52.99 17.69 -20.93
N ILE A 50 -52.97 16.58 -20.19
CA ILE A 50 -54.15 15.78 -19.90
C ILE A 50 -55.17 16.59 -19.08
N TYR A 51 -54.70 17.37 -18.10
CA TYR A 51 -55.56 18.24 -17.29
C TYR A 51 -56.33 19.27 -18.15
N GLY A 52 -55.66 19.85 -19.15
CA GLY A 52 -56.23 20.90 -20.01
C GLY A 52 -57.14 20.41 -21.13
N SER A 53 -57.07 19.13 -21.53
CA SER A 53 -57.66 18.65 -22.78
C SER A 53 -58.59 17.44 -22.67
N LEU A 54 -58.53 16.66 -21.58
CA LEU A 54 -59.26 15.39 -21.47
C LEU A 54 -60.18 15.36 -20.23
N SER A 55 -61.40 14.84 -20.43
CA SER A 55 -62.26 14.37 -19.34
C SER A 55 -61.89 12.91 -19.04
N ILE A 56 -61.26 12.66 -17.88
CA ILE A 56 -60.90 11.32 -17.45
C ILE A 56 -62.10 10.71 -16.71
N GLU A 57 -62.73 9.69 -17.28
CA GLU A 57 -63.82 8.92 -16.65
C GLU A 57 -63.34 7.52 -16.23
N ILE A 58 -62.22 7.44 -15.52
CA ILE A 58 -61.69 6.16 -15.00
C ILE A 58 -62.01 6.10 -13.51
N LYS A 59 -62.67 5.03 -13.05
CA LYS A 59 -62.97 4.84 -11.63
C LYS A 59 -61.73 4.42 -10.85
N GLY A 60 -61.66 4.76 -9.57
CA GLY A 60 -60.51 4.44 -8.71
C GLY A 60 -60.20 2.94 -8.65
N LYS A 61 -61.22 2.08 -8.71
CA LYS A 61 -61.07 0.61 -8.77
C LYS A 61 -60.35 0.15 -10.05
N ASP A 62 -60.68 0.75 -11.19
CA ASP A 62 -60.05 0.41 -12.47
C ASP A 62 -58.61 0.92 -12.52
N MET A 63 -58.37 2.13 -12.00
CA MET A 63 -57.02 2.65 -11.79
C MET A 63 -56.17 1.69 -10.95
N PHE A 64 -56.72 1.17 -9.85
CA PHE A 64 -56.01 0.25 -8.98
C PHE A 64 -55.64 -1.06 -9.68
N PHE A 65 -56.55 -1.65 -10.46
CA PHE A 65 -56.25 -2.87 -11.22
C PHE A 65 -55.20 -2.64 -12.31
N MET A 66 -55.28 -1.51 -13.03
CA MET A 66 -54.28 -1.13 -14.02
C MET A 66 -52.89 -0.96 -13.37
N SER A 67 -52.83 -0.25 -12.23
CA SER A 67 -51.61 -0.09 -11.43
C SER A 67 -51.02 -1.43 -11.00
N ALA A 68 -51.84 -2.35 -10.48
CA ALA A 68 -51.40 -3.67 -10.05
C ALA A 68 -50.88 -4.53 -11.21
N GLY A 69 -51.52 -4.44 -12.39
CA GLY A 69 -51.06 -5.09 -13.61
C GLY A 69 -49.69 -4.59 -14.07
N LEU A 70 -49.50 -3.27 -14.09
CA LEU A 70 -48.22 -2.65 -14.44
C LEU A 70 -47.10 -3.07 -13.48
N VAL A 71 -47.36 -3.02 -12.16
CA VAL A 71 -46.42 -3.47 -11.13
C VAL A 71 -46.02 -4.94 -11.36
N SER A 72 -47.00 -5.81 -11.65
CA SER A 72 -46.75 -7.24 -11.89
C SER A 72 -45.87 -7.49 -13.12
N ILE A 73 -46.09 -6.75 -14.21
CA ILE A 73 -45.27 -6.81 -15.42
C ILE A 73 -43.82 -6.38 -15.11
N ILE A 74 -43.64 -5.30 -14.35
CA ILE A 74 -42.31 -4.85 -13.95
C ILE A 74 -41.63 -5.85 -13.02
N THR A 75 -42.34 -6.44 -12.08
CA THR A 75 -41.80 -7.51 -11.23
C THR A 75 -41.34 -8.71 -12.08
N PHE A 76 -42.13 -9.09 -13.09
CA PHE A 76 -41.74 -10.14 -14.04
C PHE A 76 -40.46 -9.76 -14.82
N ILE A 77 -40.40 -8.56 -15.40
CA ILE A 77 -39.22 -8.08 -16.14
C ILE A 77 -38.00 -8.05 -15.21
N SER A 78 -38.16 -7.54 -13.98
CA SER A 78 -37.09 -7.48 -12.98
C SER A 78 -36.57 -8.88 -12.64
N ASN A 79 -37.46 -9.83 -12.36
CA ASN A 79 -37.08 -11.22 -12.06
C ASN A 79 -36.45 -11.92 -13.26
N PHE A 80 -36.89 -11.61 -14.48
CA PHE A 80 -36.28 -12.12 -15.70
C PHE A 80 -34.86 -11.55 -15.89
N LEU A 81 -34.69 -10.24 -15.72
CA LEU A 81 -33.38 -9.60 -15.80
C LEU A 81 -32.44 -10.16 -14.72
N GLU A 82 -32.91 -10.32 -13.49
CA GLU A 82 -32.16 -10.94 -12.39
C GLU A 82 -31.70 -12.37 -12.73
N LYS A 83 -32.61 -13.22 -13.21
CA LYS A 83 -32.26 -14.59 -13.65
C LYS A 83 -31.30 -14.61 -14.84
N GLN A 84 -31.38 -13.60 -15.71
CA GLN A 84 -30.47 -13.47 -16.83
C GLN A 84 -29.13 -12.86 -16.43
N THR A 85 -29.00 -12.03 -15.40
CA THR A 85 -27.71 -11.41 -15.05
C THR A 85 -26.88 -12.27 -14.09
N ILE A 86 -27.52 -13.16 -13.33
CA ILE A 86 -26.91 -13.96 -12.27
C ILE A 86 -26.55 -15.38 -12.78
N ASP A 87 -25.38 -15.53 -13.39
CA ASP A 87 -24.69 -16.84 -13.48
C ASP A 87 -23.68 -16.91 -12.32
N ILE A 88 -24.12 -17.29 -11.11
CA ILE A 88 -23.25 -17.33 -9.92
C ILE A 88 -22.28 -18.51 -9.95
N GLU A 89 -22.61 -19.60 -10.65
CA GLU A 89 -21.91 -20.88 -10.44
C GLU A 89 -20.69 -21.10 -11.34
N ASN A 90 -20.58 -20.39 -12.49
CA ASN A 90 -19.40 -20.48 -13.37
C ASN A 90 -18.94 -19.09 -13.80
N LYS A 91 -17.94 -18.55 -13.07
CA LYS A 91 -17.31 -17.23 -13.32
C LYS A 91 -16.55 -17.14 -14.66
N ASP A 92 -16.50 -18.20 -15.47
CA ASP A 92 -15.78 -18.30 -16.75
C ASP A 92 -16.15 -17.22 -17.80
N ASN A 93 -17.29 -16.54 -17.64
CA ASN A 93 -17.77 -15.51 -18.57
C ASN A 93 -17.76 -14.08 -17.98
N PHE A 94 -17.13 -13.89 -16.81
CA PHE A 94 -17.02 -12.59 -16.16
C PHE A 94 -15.65 -11.97 -16.39
N TYR A 95 -15.61 -10.65 -16.43
CA TYR A 95 -14.38 -9.87 -16.45
C TYR A 95 -14.60 -8.55 -15.71
N LEU A 96 -13.79 -8.29 -14.67
CA LEU A 96 -13.93 -7.13 -13.79
C LEU A 96 -15.37 -6.93 -13.26
N GLY A 97 -16.09 -8.03 -12.99
CA GLY A 97 -17.47 -8.02 -12.50
C GLY A 97 -18.58 -7.93 -13.54
N TYR A 98 -18.23 -7.77 -14.81
CA TYR A 98 -19.20 -7.72 -15.88
C TYR A 98 -19.29 -9.06 -16.58
N ASN A 99 -20.52 -9.53 -16.79
CA ASN A 99 -20.77 -10.72 -17.60
C ASN A 99 -20.56 -10.36 -19.08
N ILE A 100 -19.47 -10.84 -19.68
CA ILE A 100 -19.08 -10.56 -21.06
C ILE A 100 -20.14 -11.04 -22.06
N LYS A 101 -20.84 -12.15 -21.76
CA LYS A 101 -21.93 -12.66 -22.61
C LYS A 101 -23.15 -11.71 -22.62
N LYS A 102 -23.25 -10.81 -21.65
CA LYS A 102 -24.45 -10.02 -21.37
C LYS A 102 -24.17 -8.52 -21.33
N LEU A 103 -23.01 -8.05 -21.81
CA LEU A 103 -22.65 -6.63 -21.87
C LEU A 103 -23.67 -5.76 -22.62
N LYS A 104 -24.35 -6.35 -23.61
CA LYS A 104 -25.45 -5.70 -24.36
C LYS A 104 -26.66 -5.35 -23.49
N PHE A 105 -26.88 -6.02 -22.35
CA PHE A 105 -27.88 -5.63 -21.37
C PHE A 105 -27.47 -4.35 -20.63
N HIS A 106 -26.22 -4.23 -20.21
CA HIS A 106 -25.70 -3.05 -19.51
C HIS A 106 -25.65 -1.81 -20.42
N ASN A 107 -25.36 -2.01 -21.70
CA ASN A 107 -25.22 -0.96 -22.71
C ASN A 107 -26.51 -0.55 -23.42
N ASN A 108 -27.63 -1.23 -23.16
CA ASN A 108 -28.89 -0.87 -23.79
C ASN A 108 -29.43 0.44 -23.22
N PHE A 109 -29.85 1.34 -24.10
CA PHE A 109 -30.42 2.63 -23.70
C PHE A 109 -31.59 2.47 -22.73
N TRP A 110 -32.50 1.54 -22.98
CA TRP A 110 -33.71 1.35 -22.16
C TRP A 110 -33.40 0.72 -20.80
N PHE A 111 -32.47 -0.24 -20.71
CA PHE A 111 -32.03 -0.78 -19.42
C PHE A 111 -31.28 0.26 -18.58
N LYS A 112 -30.41 1.07 -19.19
CA LYS A 112 -29.71 2.17 -18.51
C LYS A 112 -30.70 3.20 -17.94
N ARG A 113 -31.69 3.60 -18.75
CA ARG A 113 -32.74 4.54 -18.31
C ARG A 113 -33.68 3.94 -17.28
N PHE A 114 -33.94 2.65 -17.33
CA PHE A 114 -34.70 1.95 -16.28
C PHE A 114 -33.98 1.95 -14.93
N ASN A 115 -32.66 1.74 -14.91
CA ASN A 115 -31.85 1.82 -13.68
C ASN A 115 -31.80 3.23 -13.08
N GLU A 116 -31.85 4.26 -13.93
CA GLU A 116 -31.90 5.67 -13.50
C GLU A 116 -33.31 6.16 -13.14
N LEU A 117 -34.34 5.37 -13.43
CA LEU A 117 -35.74 5.71 -13.21
C LEU A 117 -36.01 5.80 -11.70
N PRO A 118 -36.70 6.83 -11.19
CA PRO A 118 -37.06 6.92 -9.79
C PRO A 118 -38.22 5.95 -9.48
N VAL A 119 -37.95 4.64 -9.58
CA VAL A 119 -38.93 3.55 -9.50
C VAL A 119 -39.77 3.68 -8.24
N LYS A 120 -39.13 3.91 -7.08
CA LYS A 120 -39.87 4.10 -5.82
C LYS A 120 -40.89 5.24 -5.95
N LEU A 121 -40.49 6.40 -6.46
CA LEU A 121 -41.38 7.56 -6.55
C LEU A 121 -42.53 7.32 -7.52
N LEU A 122 -42.25 6.87 -8.74
CA LEU A 122 -43.27 6.65 -9.77
C LEU A 122 -44.27 5.57 -9.37
N PHE A 123 -43.81 4.47 -8.77
CA PHE A 123 -44.67 3.36 -8.40
C PHE A 123 -45.47 3.63 -7.13
N TRP A 124 -44.91 4.38 -6.18
CA TRP A 124 -45.71 4.87 -5.04
C TRP A 124 -46.81 5.84 -5.49
N ILE A 125 -46.55 6.70 -6.48
CA ILE A 125 -47.59 7.56 -7.08
C ILE A 125 -48.68 6.70 -7.73
N ILE A 126 -48.29 5.72 -8.56
CA ILE A 126 -49.23 4.82 -9.25
C ILE A 126 -50.02 3.94 -8.26
N ALA A 127 -49.47 3.63 -7.09
CA ALA A 127 -50.15 2.83 -6.05
C ALA A 127 -51.04 3.65 -5.11
N ILE A 128 -50.60 4.84 -4.69
CA ILE A 128 -51.30 5.67 -3.68
C ILE A 128 -52.48 6.42 -4.28
N LEU A 129 -52.34 6.99 -5.48
CA LEU A 129 -53.38 7.84 -6.07
C LEU A 129 -54.70 7.08 -6.34
N PRO A 130 -54.71 5.82 -6.81
CA PRO A 130 -55.95 5.04 -6.93
C PRO A 130 -56.64 4.80 -5.58
N ILE A 131 -55.89 4.60 -4.50
CA ILE A 131 -56.46 4.41 -3.16
C ILE A 131 -57.16 5.69 -2.69
N ILE A 132 -56.57 6.86 -2.99
CA ILE A 132 -57.19 8.16 -2.70
C ILE A 132 -58.47 8.32 -3.53
N SER A 133 -58.45 7.95 -4.82
CA SER A 133 -59.61 8.02 -5.71
C SER A 133 -60.76 7.10 -5.22
N ILE A 134 -60.47 5.85 -4.84
CA ILE A 134 -61.45 4.93 -4.23
C ILE A 134 -62.00 5.52 -2.92
N GLY A 135 -61.14 6.11 -2.09
CA GLY A 135 -61.55 6.76 -0.85
C GLY A 135 -62.45 7.98 -1.06
N VAL A 136 -62.42 8.61 -2.23
CA VAL A 136 -63.31 9.71 -2.58
C VAL A 136 -64.67 9.21 -3.09
N GLU A 137 -64.72 8.00 -3.66
CA GLU A 137 -65.95 7.36 -4.14
C GLU A 137 -66.83 6.75 -3.02
N LEU A 138 -66.34 6.72 -1.77
CA LEU A 138 -67.01 6.09 -0.62
C LEU A 138 -67.67 7.13 0.30
N ASP A 139 -68.89 6.84 0.75
CA ASP A 139 -69.59 7.64 1.77
C ASP A 139 -69.20 7.20 3.18
N TYR A 140 -68.65 8.13 3.99
CA TYR A 140 -68.25 7.84 5.37
C TYR A 140 -69.23 8.42 6.39
N ASN A 141 -69.42 7.71 7.50
CA ASN A 141 -70.24 8.16 8.64
C ASN A 141 -69.64 9.36 9.40
N SER A 142 -68.39 9.76 9.12
CA SER A 142 -67.70 10.85 9.81
C SER A 142 -67.80 12.16 9.03
N LYS A 143 -68.41 13.19 9.66
CA LYS A 143 -68.49 14.55 9.10
C LYS A 143 -67.12 15.20 8.83
N VAL A 144 -66.09 14.85 9.61
CA VAL A 144 -64.73 15.39 9.43
C VAL A 144 -64.05 14.76 8.21
N LEU A 145 -64.23 13.45 8.00
CA LEU A 145 -63.68 12.75 6.84
C LEU A 145 -64.34 13.24 5.53
N ASN A 146 -65.67 13.37 5.51
CA ASN A 146 -66.38 13.89 4.32
C ASN A 146 -65.97 15.33 3.98
N LYS A 147 -65.65 16.17 4.98
CA LYS A 147 -65.16 17.53 4.73
C LYS A 147 -63.74 17.56 4.14
N MET A 148 -62.85 16.68 4.60
CA MET A 148 -61.49 16.54 4.05
C MET A 148 -61.52 15.95 2.64
N LEU A 149 -62.37 14.93 2.40
CA LEU A 149 -62.56 14.34 1.07
C LEU A 149 -63.20 15.33 0.10
N GLY A 150 -64.11 16.20 0.53
CA GLY A 150 -64.67 17.26 -0.31
C GLY A 150 -63.63 18.23 -0.88
N ILE A 151 -62.53 18.49 -0.17
CA ILE A 151 -61.39 19.28 -0.69
C ILE A 151 -60.63 18.51 -1.78
N ILE A 152 -60.52 17.19 -1.61
CA ILE A 152 -59.86 16.29 -2.58
C ILE A 152 -60.72 16.12 -3.83
N VAL A 153 -62.05 16.01 -3.69
CA VAL A 153 -63.02 15.98 -4.82
C VAL A 153 -62.83 17.19 -5.72
N ALA A 154 -62.64 18.40 -5.15
CA ALA A 154 -62.41 19.61 -5.92
C ALA A 154 -61.11 19.58 -6.75
N HIS A 155 -60.15 18.72 -6.39
CA HIS A 155 -58.87 18.55 -7.06
C HIS A 155 -58.68 17.15 -7.68
N ILE A 156 -59.74 16.33 -7.78
CA ILE A 156 -59.64 14.94 -8.22
C ILE A 156 -59.10 14.84 -9.65
N LYS A 157 -59.48 15.79 -10.51
CA LYS A 157 -58.97 15.90 -11.88
C LYS A 157 -57.44 16.07 -11.95
N TYR A 158 -56.82 16.73 -10.96
CA TYR A 158 -55.37 16.83 -10.87
C TYR A 158 -54.74 15.49 -10.50
N ILE A 159 -55.36 14.76 -9.56
CA ILE A 159 -54.91 13.44 -9.12
C ILE A 159 -54.98 12.45 -10.28
N ASP A 160 -56.11 12.42 -10.99
CA ASP A 160 -56.33 11.51 -12.12
C ASP A 160 -55.35 11.81 -13.27
N SER A 161 -55.08 13.08 -13.53
CA SER A 161 -54.13 13.49 -14.56
C SER A 161 -52.68 13.10 -14.23
N ILE A 162 -52.25 13.29 -12.98
CA ILE A 162 -50.91 12.89 -12.51
C ILE A 162 -50.77 11.37 -12.54
N TRP A 163 -51.80 10.65 -12.08
CA TRP A 163 -51.81 9.18 -12.10
C TRP A 163 -51.72 8.64 -13.53
N LEU A 164 -52.58 9.12 -14.44
CA LEU A 164 -52.61 8.67 -15.82
C LEU A 164 -51.29 8.96 -16.54
N SER A 165 -50.68 10.12 -16.27
CA SER A 165 -49.37 10.48 -16.80
C SER A 165 -48.27 9.55 -16.31
N ALA A 166 -48.23 9.28 -15.00
CA ALA A 166 -47.27 8.34 -14.42
C ALA A 166 -47.49 6.93 -14.97
N PHE A 167 -48.74 6.50 -15.14
CA PHE A 167 -49.12 5.21 -15.70
C PHE A 167 -48.70 5.06 -17.17
N ILE A 168 -48.92 6.08 -18.01
CA ILE A 168 -48.50 6.08 -19.43
C ILE A 168 -46.98 6.00 -19.53
N VAL A 169 -46.25 6.83 -18.78
CA VAL A 169 -44.78 6.81 -18.79
C VAL A 169 -44.26 5.46 -18.30
N GLY A 170 -44.78 4.94 -17.19
CA GLY A 170 -44.43 3.62 -16.68
C GLY A 170 -44.69 2.51 -17.70
N SER A 171 -45.86 2.51 -18.34
CA SER A 171 -46.24 1.52 -19.35
C SER A 171 -45.34 1.57 -20.59
N PHE A 172 -44.96 2.77 -21.03
CA PHE A 172 -44.06 2.94 -22.18
C PHE A 172 -42.67 2.35 -21.90
N TYR A 173 -42.11 2.59 -20.70
CA TYR A 173 -40.87 1.95 -20.28
C TYR A 173 -41.00 0.41 -20.22
N CYS A 174 -42.13 -0.12 -19.76
CA CYS A 174 -42.35 -1.58 -19.71
C CYS A 174 -42.36 -2.20 -21.09
N ILE A 175 -43.08 -1.59 -22.03
CA ILE A 175 -43.15 -2.06 -23.41
C ILE A 175 -41.77 -2.01 -24.06
N ALA A 176 -41.04 -0.91 -23.88
CA ALA A 176 -39.68 -0.77 -24.40
C ALA A 176 -38.74 -1.85 -23.83
N LEU A 177 -38.78 -2.08 -22.51
CA LEU A 177 -37.97 -3.11 -21.87
C LEU A 177 -38.35 -4.52 -22.34
N LEU A 178 -39.65 -4.80 -22.54
CA LEU A 178 -40.11 -6.09 -23.08
C LEU A 178 -39.60 -6.31 -24.52
N ILE A 179 -39.65 -5.29 -25.37
CA ILE A 179 -39.12 -5.38 -26.74
C ILE A 179 -37.62 -5.66 -26.72
N GLU A 180 -36.86 -4.92 -25.92
CA GLU A 180 -35.40 -5.06 -25.83
C GLU A 180 -34.98 -6.40 -25.21
N THR A 181 -35.69 -6.88 -24.19
CA THR A 181 -35.45 -8.22 -23.61
C THR A 181 -35.69 -9.33 -24.64
N VAL A 182 -36.74 -9.21 -25.46
CA VAL A 182 -37.03 -10.17 -26.55
C VAL A 182 -35.97 -10.12 -27.65
N ASP A 183 -35.56 -8.93 -28.11
CA ASP A 183 -34.53 -8.80 -29.15
C ASP A 183 -33.17 -9.33 -28.67
N LEU A 184 -32.78 -9.06 -27.42
CA LEU A 184 -31.58 -9.61 -26.82
C LEU A 184 -31.63 -11.13 -26.68
N SER A 185 -32.78 -11.68 -26.26
CA SER A 185 -32.97 -13.13 -26.20
C SER A 185 -32.81 -13.77 -27.59
N ARG A 186 -33.40 -13.15 -28.62
CA ARG A 186 -33.26 -13.59 -30.02
C ARG A 186 -31.81 -13.56 -30.52
N LYS A 187 -31.09 -12.47 -30.23
CA LYS A 187 -29.66 -12.31 -30.61
C LYS A 187 -28.77 -13.30 -29.88
N ASN A 188 -29.00 -13.54 -28.60
CA ASN A 188 -28.23 -14.51 -27.81
C ASN A 188 -28.46 -15.94 -28.31
N PHE A 189 -29.68 -16.29 -28.69
CA PHE A 189 -29.99 -17.58 -29.30
C PHE A 189 -29.23 -17.78 -30.63
N SER A 190 -29.21 -16.77 -31.50
CA SER A 190 -28.57 -16.87 -32.82
C SER A 190 -27.04 -16.80 -32.80
N GLN A 191 -26.43 -16.17 -31.78
CA GLN A 191 -24.99 -15.93 -31.70
C GLN A 191 -24.23 -16.88 -30.76
N SER A 192 -24.92 -17.84 -30.14
CA SER A 192 -24.38 -18.73 -29.10
C SER A 192 -23.06 -19.45 -29.47
N TYR A 193 -22.78 -19.68 -30.76
CA TYR A 193 -21.57 -20.36 -31.24
C TYR A 193 -20.35 -19.45 -31.49
N LEU A 194 -20.53 -18.12 -31.66
CA LEU A 194 -19.45 -17.18 -32.02
C LEU A 194 -18.67 -16.59 -30.82
N TYR A 195 -19.23 -16.71 -29.61
CA TYR A 195 -18.73 -16.00 -28.42
C TYR A 195 -17.34 -16.43 -27.92
N LYS A 196 -16.79 -17.56 -28.37
CA LYS A 196 -15.42 -17.96 -28.00
C LYS A 196 -14.32 -17.07 -28.60
N ILE A 197 -14.60 -16.31 -29.66
CA ILE A 197 -13.58 -15.56 -30.43
C ILE A 197 -13.61 -14.04 -30.15
N THR A 198 -14.71 -13.49 -29.64
CA THR A 198 -14.97 -12.02 -29.52
C THR A 198 -14.68 -11.40 -28.12
N ASN A 199 -13.88 -12.05 -27.28
CA ASN A 199 -13.71 -11.65 -25.87
C ASN A 199 -12.92 -10.32 -25.69
N LYS A 200 -11.91 -10.04 -26.55
CA LYS A 200 -10.98 -8.92 -26.32
C LYS A 200 -11.60 -7.52 -26.45
N PHE A 201 -12.50 -7.31 -27.40
CA PHE A 201 -13.16 -6.01 -27.61
C PHE A 201 -14.14 -5.68 -26.48
N GLU A 202 -14.94 -6.66 -26.04
CA GLU A 202 -15.86 -6.50 -24.92
C GLU A 202 -15.12 -6.24 -23.61
N LYS A 203 -13.97 -6.91 -23.37
CA LYS A 203 -13.08 -6.60 -22.24
C LYS A 203 -12.59 -5.15 -22.26
N LEU A 204 -12.17 -4.63 -23.42
CA LEU A 204 -11.76 -3.23 -23.55
C LEU A 204 -12.91 -2.28 -23.20
N LYS A 205 -14.13 -2.59 -23.65
CA LYS A 205 -15.29 -1.75 -23.37
C LYS A 205 -15.63 -1.71 -21.87
N ILE A 206 -15.54 -2.85 -21.18
CA ILE A 206 -15.69 -2.91 -19.71
C ILE A 206 -14.67 -2.01 -19.02
N LYS A 207 -13.40 -2.05 -19.45
CA LYS A 207 -12.36 -1.19 -18.86
C LYS A 207 -12.73 0.29 -18.98
N ILE A 208 -13.14 0.73 -20.16
CA ILE A 208 -13.52 2.14 -20.41
C ILE A 208 -14.70 2.55 -19.53
N GLU A 209 -15.71 1.69 -19.35
CA GLU A 209 -16.85 1.97 -18.47
C GLU A 209 -16.42 2.10 -17.00
N ILE A 210 -15.58 1.19 -16.52
CA ILE A 210 -15.05 1.23 -15.14
C ILE A 210 -14.17 2.46 -14.92
N GLU A 211 -13.33 2.80 -15.89
CA GLU A 211 -12.48 4.00 -15.87
C GLU A 211 -13.34 5.27 -15.76
N GLN A 212 -14.38 5.41 -16.59
CA GLN A 212 -15.32 6.55 -16.52
C GLN A 212 -16.03 6.65 -15.17
N ASP A 213 -16.46 5.52 -14.61
CA ASP A 213 -17.11 5.49 -13.30
C ASP A 213 -16.14 5.97 -12.20
N PHE A 214 -14.88 5.52 -12.23
CA PHE A 214 -13.87 5.94 -11.25
C PHE A 214 -13.43 7.39 -11.45
N GLU A 215 -13.32 7.88 -12.69
CA GLU A 215 -13.11 9.29 -12.96
C GLU A 215 -14.22 10.14 -12.33
N GLU A 216 -15.49 9.77 -12.47
CA GLU A 216 -16.60 10.50 -11.83
C GLU A 216 -16.50 10.46 -10.30
N ILE A 217 -16.16 9.30 -9.72
CA ILE A 217 -15.98 9.14 -8.28
C ILE A 217 -14.86 10.06 -7.75
N PHE A 218 -13.67 10.04 -8.36
CA PHE A 218 -12.55 10.86 -7.91
C PHE A 218 -12.76 12.35 -8.23
N ASN A 219 -13.46 12.69 -9.32
CA ASN A 219 -13.91 14.06 -9.56
C ASN A 219 -14.82 14.59 -8.45
N ASN A 220 -15.69 13.73 -7.91
CA ASN A 220 -16.55 14.07 -6.79
C ASN A 220 -15.79 14.18 -5.46
N ILE A 221 -14.81 13.30 -5.20
CA ILE A 221 -13.93 13.40 -4.01
C ILE A 221 -13.16 14.71 -4.05
N PHE A 222 -12.47 14.99 -5.15
CA PHE A 222 -11.59 16.14 -5.31
C PHE A 222 -12.29 17.40 -5.83
N ASN A 223 -13.59 17.53 -5.57
CA ASN A 223 -14.39 18.66 -6.03
C ASN A 223 -14.05 19.97 -5.28
N ILE A 224 -14.44 21.12 -5.83
CA ILE A 224 -14.15 22.43 -5.24
C ILE A 224 -14.81 22.64 -3.86
N LYS A 225 -15.94 21.99 -3.57
CA LYS A 225 -16.61 22.10 -2.26
C LYS A 225 -15.78 21.42 -1.17
N ASN A 226 -15.20 20.26 -1.48
CA ASN A 226 -14.31 19.53 -0.60
C ASN A 226 -13.02 20.32 -0.37
N ILE A 227 -12.41 20.88 -1.42
CA ILE A 227 -11.23 21.74 -1.30
C ILE A 227 -11.50 22.92 -0.36
N LEU A 228 -12.64 23.59 -0.52
CA LEU A 228 -13.01 24.72 0.35
C LEU A 228 -13.42 24.30 1.78
N GLY A 229 -13.60 23.01 2.04
CA GLY A 229 -14.05 22.47 3.33
C GLY A 229 -15.53 22.72 3.62
N LEU A 230 -16.36 22.79 2.58
CA LEU A 230 -17.81 23.03 2.69
C LEU A 230 -18.63 21.74 2.89
N GLU A 231 -18.00 20.57 2.73
CA GLU A 231 -18.61 19.26 2.98
C GLU A 231 -18.08 18.67 4.29
N ASN A 232 -18.99 18.35 5.21
CA ASN A 232 -18.65 17.81 6.53
C ASN A 232 -18.38 16.29 6.54
N ASN A 233 -18.56 15.61 5.40
CA ASN A 233 -18.49 14.15 5.29
C ASN A 233 -17.29 13.64 4.46
N TYR A 234 -16.30 14.48 4.18
CA TYR A 234 -15.14 14.11 3.35
C TYR A 234 -14.45 12.83 3.82
N TYR A 235 -14.14 12.72 5.12
CA TYR A 235 -13.49 11.54 5.70
C TYR A 235 -14.25 10.25 5.40
N SER A 236 -15.55 10.24 5.75
CA SER A 236 -16.41 9.09 5.53
C SER A 236 -16.60 8.77 4.04
N ASN A 237 -16.63 9.78 3.17
CA ASN A 237 -16.74 9.58 1.74
C ASN A 237 -15.49 8.87 1.17
N VAL A 238 -14.30 9.35 1.52
CA VAL A 238 -13.03 8.75 1.08
C VAL A 238 -12.92 7.31 1.60
N GLU A 239 -13.14 7.09 2.89
CA GLU A 239 -13.13 5.75 3.50
C GLU A 239 -14.11 4.81 2.78
N ARG A 240 -15.32 5.28 2.45
CA ARG A 240 -16.33 4.47 1.75
C ARG A 240 -15.94 4.15 0.31
N VAL A 241 -15.24 5.05 -0.38
CA VAL A 241 -14.73 4.82 -1.74
C VAL A 241 -13.58 3.83 -1.73
N ILE A 242 -12.61 3.98 -0.83
CA ILE A 242 -11.50 3.02 -0.71
C ILE A 242 -12.02 1.63 -0.31
N ASN A 243 -12.94 1.56 0.65
CA ASN A 243 -13.64 0.31 0.99
C ASN A 243 -14.37 -0.29 -0.21
N TYR A 244 -15.06 0.55 -0.99
CA TYR A 244 -15.75 0.11 -2.21
C TYR A 244 -14.76 -0.46 -3.21
N ILE A 245 -13.67 0.23 -3.53
CA ILE A 245 -12.67 -0.23 -4.50
C ILE A 245 -12.12 -1.61 -4.10
N ILE A 246 -11.64 -1.75 -2.86
CA ILE A 246 -11.04 -3.00 -2.39
C ILE A 246 -12.07 -4.15 -2.30
N ASN A 247 -13.22 -3.92 -1.67
CA ASN A 247 -14.22 -4.99 -1.53
C ASN A 247 -14.80 -5.39 -2.89
N LYS A 248 -15.06 -4.41 -3.76
CA LYS A 248 -15.58 -4.67 -5.11
C LYS A 248 -14.56 -5.48 -5.91
N GLY A 249 -13.28 -5.09 -5.91
CA GLY A 249 -12.22 -5.84 -6.60
C GLY A 249 -12.17 -7.31 -6.19
N ASN A 250 -12.27 -7.58 -4.88
CA ASN A 250 -12.31 -8.95 -4.34
C ASN A 250 -13.59 -9.73 -4.73
N GLU A 251 -14.74 -9.07 -4.82
CA GLU A 251 -16.02 -9.71 -5.18
C GLU A 251 -16.13 -10.03 -6.68
N VAL A 252 -15.68 -9.09 -7.51
CA VAL A 252 -15.98 -9.04 -8.95
C VAL A 252 -15.01 -9.81 -9.84
N SER A 253 -13.82 -10.09 -9.34
CA SER A 253 -12.76 -10.72 -10.11
C SER A 253 -12.74 -12.23 -9.95
N ALA A 254 -12.34 -12.93 -11.01
CA ALA A 254 -12.23 -14.39 -11.03
C ALA A 254 -10.82 -14.89 -10.67
N SER A 255 -9.81 -14.01 -10.68
CA SER A 255 -8.41 -14.33 -10.37
C SER A 255 -7.67 -13.12 -9.79
N ASP A 256 -6.54 -13.35 -9.12
CA ASP A 256 -5.67 -12.30 -8.60
C ASP A 256 -5.21 -11.33 -9.69
N TYR A 257 -4.98 -11.82 -10.92
CA TYR A 257 -4.66 -10.97 -12.07
C TYR A 257 -5.76 -9.96 -12.37
N GLU A 258 -7.02 -10.39 -12.38
CA GLU A 258 -8.16 -9.48 -12.61
C GLU A 258 -8.38 -8.52 -11.43
N ILE A 259 -8.08 -8.94 -10.20
CA ILE A 259 -8.09 -8.05 -9.02
C ILE A 259 -7.05 -6.94 -9.20
N ILE A 260 -5.81 -7.29 -9.55
CA ILE A 260 -4.73 -6.33 -9.80
C ILE A 260 -5.08 -5.39 -10.96
N GLU A 261 -5.67 -5.92 -12.03
CA GLU A 261 -6.10 -5.10 -13.17
C GLU A 261 -7.21 -4.11 -12.79
N PHE A 262 -8.18 -4.53 -11.97
CA PHE A 262 -9.22 -3.65 -11.44
C PHE A 262 -8.65 -2.52 -10.58
N TYR A 263 -7.74 -2.85 -9.67
CA TYR A 263 -7.09 -1.86 -8.80
C TYR A 263 -6.23 -0.88 -9.59
N ASN A 264 -5.47 -1.35 -10.57
CA ASN A 264 -4.69 -0.48 -11.45
C ASN A 264 -5.58 0.57 -12.15
N ILE A 265 -6.72 0.17 -12.72
CA ILE A 265 -7.65 1.13 -13.36
C ILE A 265 -8.15 2.16 -12.34
N ALA A 266 -8.60 1.70 -11.16
CA ALA A 266 -9.13 2.60 -10.13
C ALA A 266 -8.08 3.61 -9.63
N PHE A 267 -6.87 3.14 -9.30
CA PHE A 267 -5.80 3.98 -8.76
C PHE A 267 -5.08 4.79 -9.85
N GLU A 268 -5.19 4.42 -11.13
CA GLU A 268 -4.79 5.27 -12.25
C GLU A 268 -5.73 6.48 -12.38
N CYS A 269 -7.05 6.29 -12.31
CA CYS A 269 -8.01 7.41 -12.28
C CYS A 269 -7.80 8.32 -11.06
N GLU A 270 -7.57 7.75 -9.87
CA GLU A 270 -7.18 8.51 -8.68
C GLU A 270 -5.96 9.38 -8.97
N GLY A 271 -4.94 8.74 -9.53
CA GLY A 271 -3.67 9.35 -9.82
C GLY A 271 -3.78 10.52 -10.78
N ASN A 272 -4.46 10.32 -11.92
CA ASN A 272 -4.71 11.37 -12.91
C ASN A 272 -5.41 12.58 -12.28
N LYS A 273 -6.34 12.34 -11.35
CA LYS A 273 -7.04 13.42 -10.67
C LYS A 273 -6.14 14.18 -9.68
N ILE A 274 -5.30 13.47 -8.94
CA ILE A 274 -4.29 14.07 -8.06
C ILE A 274 -3.30 14.89 -8.90
N ASP A 275 -2.84 14.36 -10.02
CA ASP A 275 -1.89 15.04 -10.92
C ASP A 275 -2.51 16.33 -11.51
N GLU A 276 -3.81 16.34 -11.84
CA GLU A 276 -4.55 17.56 -12.22
C GLU A 276 -4.55 18.61 -11.09
N LEU A 277 -4.76 18.19 -9.83
CA LEU A 277 -4.72 19.07 -8.67
C LEU A 277 -3.30 19.61 -8.42
N LEU A 278 -2.29 18.75 -8.50
CA LEU A 278 -0.88 19.13 -8.31
C LEU A 278 -0.43 20.14 -9.37
N ASN A 279 -0.83 19.95 -10.63
CA ASN A 279 -0.56 20.93 -11.69
C ASN A 279 -1.17 22.32 -11.38
N ARG A 280 -2.35 22.37 -10.74
CA ARG A 280 -2.92 23.64 -10.25
C ARG A 280 -2.12 24.22 -9.10
N VAL A 281 -1.74 23.39 -8.13
CA VAL A 281 -0.87 23.77 -7.00
C VAL A 281 0.44 24.38 -7.50
N TYR A 282 1.13 23.73 -8.42
CA TYR A 282 2.39 24.24 -8.99
C TYR A 282 2.20 25.51 -9.83
N LYS A 283 1.01 25.71 -10.41
CA LYS A 283 0.68 26.98 -11.06
C LYS A 283 0.51 28.10 -10.05
N TYR A 284 -0.15 27.85 -8.92
CA TYR A 284 -0.34 28.85 -7.86
C TYR A 284 0.99 29.28 -7.24
N THR A 285 1.97 28.39 -7.13
CA THR A 285 3.31 28.71 -6.60
C THR A 285 4.16 29.52 -7.56
N ARG A 286 3.93 29.42 -8.88
CA ARG A 286 4.70 30.11 -9.94
C ARG A 286 4.11 31.46 -10.38
N CYS A 287 2.94 31.86 -9.88
CA CYS A 287 2.30 33.10 -10.32
C CYS A 287 3.05 34.35 -9.82
N GLU A 288 3.79 35.01 -10.72
CA GLU A 288 4.33 36.34 -10.49
C GLU A 288 3.20 37.40 -10.36
N THR A 289 3.45 38.33 -9.46
CA THR A 289 2.61 39.41 -8.95
C THR A 289 1.95 40.25 -10.02
N ASP A 290 0.61 40.37 -9.97
CA ASP A 290 -0.06 41.53 -10.58
C ASP A 290 -1.32 42.04 -9.87
N LYS A 291 -1.94 41.29 -8.93
CA LYS A 291 -3.07 41.79 -8.12
C LYS A 291 -3.10 41.13 -6.73
N LYS A 292 -3.09 41.93 -5.65
CA LYS A 292 -3.13 41.47 -4.24
C LYS A 292 -4.25 40.47 -3.94
N ILE A 293 -5.44 40.67 -4.52
CA ILE A 293 -6.61 39.78 -4.33
C ILE A 293 -6.40 38.41 -4.97
N LYS A 294 -5.81 38.38 -6.17
CA LYS A 294 -5.53 37.13 -6.89
C LYS A 294 -4.51 36.28 -6.11
N LEU A 295 -3.46 36.91 -5.62
CA LEU A 295 -2.45 36.27 -4.79
C LEU A 295 -3.04 35.69 -3.50
N TYR A 296 -3.91 36.44 -2.81
CA TYR A 296 -4.59 35.93 -1.61
C TYR A 296 -5.47 34.71 -1.88
N ILE A 297 -6.24 34.73 -2.98
CA ILE A 297 -7.09 33.60 -3.38
C ILE A 297 -6.23 32.39 -3.75
N ASP A 298 -5.15 32.59 -4.51
CA ASP A 298 -4.26 31.53 -4.96
C ASP A 298 -3.53 30.88 -3.76
N THR A 299 -3.03 31.66 -2.80
CA THR A 299 -2.43 31.15 -1.55
C THR A 299 -3.46 30.40 -0.69
N TYR A 300 -4.68 30.92 -0.56
CA TYR A 300 -5.74 30.25 0.18
C TYR A 300 -6.11 28.90 -0.45
N LEU A 301 -6.27 28.85 -1.78
CA LEU A 301 -6.57 27.62 -2.52
C LEU A 301 -5.41 26.62 -2.48
N LEU A 302 -4.17 27.09 -2.52
CA LEU A 302 -2.98 26.26 -2.34
C LEU A 302 -3.01 25.54 -0.99
N SER A 303 -3.09 26.28 0.11
CA SER A 303 -3.12 25.72 1.48
C SER A 303 -4.27 24.74 1.66
N LYS A 304 -5.45 25.06 1.12
CA LYS A 304 -6.64 24.19 1.18
C LYS A 304 -6.48 22.91 0.38
N THR A 305 -5.90 22.99 -0.81
CA THR A 305 -5.65 21.81 -1.66
C THR A 305 -4.60 20.89 -1.00
N LEU A 306 -3.53 21.45 -0.45
CA LEU A 306 -2.50 20.70 0.26
C LEU A 306 -3.06 19.99 1.51
N LYS A 307 -3.89 20.66 2.31
CA LYS A 307 -4.57 20.03 3.47
C LYS A 307 -5.49 18.89 3.06
N LEU A 308 -6.20 19.05 1.94
CA LEU A 308 -7.08 18.01 1.43
C LEU A 308 -6.29 16.78 0.95
N LEU A 309 -5.17 17.00 0.26
CA LEU A 309 -4.28 15.91 -0.19
C LEU A 309 -3.63 15.19 0.99
N GLU A 310 -3.11 15.92 1.98
CA GLU A 310 -2.54 15.35 3.20
C GLU A 310 -3.57 14.46 3.92
N LEU A 311 -4.79 15.00 4.14
CA LEU A 311 -5.87 14.27 4.77
C LEU A 311 -6.31 13.06 3.94
N TYR A 312 -6.33 13.17 2.61
CA TYR A 312 -6.67 12.07 1.71
C TYR A 312 -5.72 10.88 1.88
N TYR A 313 -4.41 11.10 1.80
CA TYR A 313 -3.42 10.03 1.98
C TYR A 313 -3.54 9.38 3.36
N HIS A 314 -3.73 10.18 4.41
CA HIS A 314 -3.95 9.67 5.75
C HIS A 314 -5.18 8.75 5.83
N ILE A 315 -6.32 9.16 5.28
CA ILE A 315 -7.54 8.32 5.28
C ILE A 315 -7.34 7.06 4.45
N LYS A 316 -6.77 7.20 3.25
CA LYS A 316 -6.53 6.09 2.32
C LYS A 316 -5.72 4.99 2.98
N TRP A 317 -4.55 5.31 3.52
CA TRP A 317 -3.67 4.33 4.14
C TRP A 317 -4.25 3.74 5.43
N ASN A 318 -4.91 4.54 6.28
CA ASN A 318 -5.62 4.01 7.45
C ASN A 318 -6.80 3.10 7.12
N THR A 319 -7.37 3.22 5.92
CA THR A 319 -8.43 2.34 5.43
C THR A 319 -7.81 1.07 4.84
N ILE A 320 -6.81 1.20 3.97
CA ILE A 320 -6.11 0.07 3.31
C ILE A 320 -5.59 -0.94 4.33
N ILE A 321 -4.95 -0.50 5.41
CA ILE A 321 -4.37 -1.42 6.41
C ILE A 321 -5.40 -2.27 7.15
N LYS A 322 -6.67 -1.84 7.20
CA LYS A 322 -7.77 -2.55 7.86
C LYS A 322 -8.46 -3.54 6.93
N LEU A 323 -8.16 -3.50 5.64
CA LEU A 323 -8.79 -4.31 4.61
C LEU A 323 -7.93 -5.48 4.17
N ASN A 324 -8.57 -6.49 3.61
CA ASN A 324 -7.89 -7.63 3.01
C ASN A 324 -7.48 -7.28 1.57
N VAL A 325 -6.34 -6.59 1.44
CA VAL A 325 -5.74 -6.20 0.16
C VAL A 325 -4.67 -7.22 -0.24
N LEU A 326 -4.57 -7.53 -1.53
CA LEU A 326 -3.50 -8.39 -2.05
C LEU A 326 -2.12 -7.79 -1.71
N PRO A 327 -1.16 -8.58 -1.20
CA PRO A 327 0.15 -8.08 -0.80
C PRO A 327 0.90 -7.30 -1.87
N ILE A 328 0.91 -7.82 -3.11
CA ILE A 328 1.49 -7.13 -4.26
C ILE A 328 0.83 -5.78 -4.54
N GLU A 329 -0.46 -5.66 -4.30
CA GLU A 329 -1.17 -4.39 -4.51
C GLU A 329 -0.81 -3.35 -3.45
N ILE A 330 -0.59 -3.77 -2.19
CA ILE A 330 -0.07 -2.84 -1.17
C ILE A 330 1.26 -2.24 -1.62
N VAL A 331 2.14 -3.04 -2.23
CA VAL A 331 3.40 -2.55 -2.82
C VAL A 331 3.14 -1.64 -4.03
N ASN A 332 2.18 -1.97 -4.90
CA ASN A 332 1.84 -1.15 -6.06
C ASN A 332 1.35 0.25 -5.66
N ILE A 333 0.40 0.30 -4.71
CA ILE A 333 -0.16 1.55 -4.20
C ILE A 333 0.94 2.35 -3.48
N ALA A 334 1.80 1.69 -2.69
CA ALA A 334 2.94 2.35 -2.05
C ALA A 334 3.89 3.00 -3.06
N ILE A 335 4.30 2.28 -4.10
CA ILE A 335 5.17 2.83 -5.16
C ILE A 335 4.55 4.08 -5.78
N GLN A 336 3.26 4.01 -6.10
CA GLN A 336 2.55 5.09 -6.76
C GLN A 336 2.42 6.33 -5.85
N ASP A 337 1.94 6.13 -4.61
CA ASP A 337 1.69 7.19 -3.65
C ASP A 337 3.00 7.84 -3.16
N LEU A 338 4.02 7.03 -2.83
CA LEU A 338 5.34 7.54 -2.42
C LEU A 338 6.02 8.31 -3.55
N SER A 339 5.87 7.88 -4.81
CA SER A 339 6.42 8.62 -5.96
C SER A 339 5.79 10.01 -6.11
N ARG A 340 4.47 10.12 -5.91
CA ARG A 340 3.77 11.41 -5.92
C ARG A 340 4.12 12.28 -4.73
N LEU A 341 4.18 11.70 -3.53
CA LEU A 341 4.59 12.42 -2.33
C LEU A 341 6.02 12.96 -2.47
N LEU A 342 6.92 12.17 -3.07
CA LEU A 342 8.26 12.62 -3.42
C LEU A 342 8.23 13.77 -4.43
N GLU A 343 7.40 13.71 -5.47
CA GLU A 343 7.26 14.82 -6.42
C GLU A 343 6.77 16.11 -5.73
N ILE A 344 5.79 15.99 -4.83
CA ILE A 344 5.30 17.11 -4.02
C ILE A 344 6.44 17.68 -3.15
N GLU A 345 7.19 16.82 -2.47
CA GLU A 345 8.34 17.21 -1.65
C GLU A 345 9.40 17.94 -2.48
N THR A 346 9.82 17.37 -3.61
CA THR A 346 10.82 17.98 -4.50
C THR A 346 10.36 19.33 -5.05
N ASN A 347 9.08 19.47 -5.39
CA ASN A 347 8.56 20.72 -5.98
C ASN A 347 8.21 21.80 -4.93
N LEU A 348 7.93 21.42 -3.68
CA LEU A 348 7.42 22.33 -2.64
C LEU A 348 8.31 22.42 -1.39
N TYR A 349 9.51 21.82 -1.37
CA TYR A 349 10.40 21.81 -0.20
C TYR A 349 10.75 23.21 0.37
N GLN A 350 10.58 24.30 -0.38
CA GLN A 350 10.79 25.67 0.09
C GLN A 350 9.51 26.37 0.56
N ASN A 351 8.34 25.79 0.32
CA ASN A 351 7.05 26.41 0.61
C ASN A 351 6.68 26.20 2.10
N GLU A 352 6.46 27.30 2.83
CA GLU A 352 6.15 27.25 4.27
C GLU A 352 4.79 26.59 4.56
N ASP A 353 3.76 26.88 3.76
CA ASP A 353 2.43 26.26 3.92
C ASP A 353 2.53 24.74 3.76
N TYR A 354 3.30 24.27 2.78
CA TYR A 354 3.58 22.86 2.57
C TYR A 354 4.25 22.23 3.80
N LYS A 355 5.34 22.81 4.30
CA LYS A 355 6.02 22.32 5.51
C LYS A 355 5.07 22.27 6.70
N ASN A 356 4.30 23.33 6.93
CA ASN A 356 3.33 23.39 8.02
C ASN A 356 2.21 22.33 7.95
N ILE A 357 1.97 21.76 6.76
CA ILE A 357 0.91 20.76 6.54
C ILE A 357 1.50 19.34 6.55
N PHE A 358 2.58 19.10 5.80
CA PHE A 358 3.14 17.77 5.58
C PHE A 358 4.25 17.40 6.55
N TRP A 359 4.96 18.37 7.12
CA TRP A 359 6.08 18.13 8.03
C TRP A 359 5.66 18.26 9.48
N GLY A 360 6.23 17.40 10.32
CA GLY A 360 6.03 17.46 11.75
C GLY A 360 6.83 16.39 12.49
N ILE A 361 6.68 16.37 13.82
CA ILE A 361 7.28 15.33 14.65
C ILE A 361 6.48 14.05 14.45
N TYR A 362 7.04 13.12 13.69
CA TYR A 362 6.51 11.77 13.60
C TYR A 362 7.12 10.95 14.74
N THR A 363 6.28 10.46 15.65
CA THR A 363 6.70 9.51 16.67
C THR A 363 6.36 8.12 16.20
N GLU A 364 7.39 7.38 15.83
CA GLU A 364 7.31 5.96 15.52
C GLU A 364 6.73 5.23 16.74
N TYR A 365 5.49 4.75 16.64
CA TYR A 365 4.93 3.88 17.66
C TYR A 365 5.35 2.45 17.34
N LYS A 366 6.23 1.93 18.21
CA LYS A 366 6.67 0.53 18.35
C LYS A 366 7.83 0.09 17.43
N TYR A 367 9.03 0.01 18.01
CA TYR A 367 9.73 -1.25 18.34
C TYR A 367 11.23 -1.10 18.58
N ASN A 368 11.83 0.08 18.38
CA ASN A 368 13.22 0.34 18.77
C ASN A 368 13.30 1.24 20.02
N LEU A 369 13.58 0.63 21.17
CA LEU A 369 13.64 1.27 22.49
C LEU A 369 14.88 2.17 22.72
N TYR A 370 15.81 2.27 21.76
CA TYR A 370 17.11 2.92 21.96
C TYR A 370 17.52 3.87 20.83
N SER A 371 16.68 4.84 20.47
CA SER A 371 17.08 6.19 20.03
C SER A 371 15.83 7.01 19.72
N LYS A 372 15.24 7.63 20.74
CA LYS A 372 14.15 8.61 20.58
C LYS A 372 14.72 9.96 20.13
N GLU A 373 15.27 10.03 18.94
CA GLU A 373 15.43 11.33 18.30
C GLU A 373 14.08 11.71 17.69
N LYS A 374 13.50 12.81 18.17
CA LYS A 374 12.32 13.41 17.55
C LYS A 374 12.78 14.02 16.23
N VAL A 375 12.80 13.21 15.17
CA VAL A 375 13.18 13.69 13.84
C VAL A 375 11.92 14.25 13.17
N GLU A 376 12.02 15.50 12.73
CA GLU A 376 10.98 16.11 11.90
C GLU A 376 10.97 15.40 10.54
N SER A 377 9.80 14.98 10.07
CA SER A 377 9.68 14.19 8.84
C SER A 377 8.40 14.56 8.10
N ASN A 378 8.34 14.22 6.82
CA ASN A 378 7.08 14.25 6.08
C ASN A 378 6.14 13.15 6.61
N LEU A 379 5.09 13.55 7.32
CA LEU A 379 4.18 12.69 8.08
C LEU A 379 3.54 11.60 7.22
N ARG A 380 3.20 11.90 5.95
CA ARG A 380 2.55 10.93 5.06
C ARG A 380 3.54 9.91 4.51
N ILE A 381 4.75 10.34 4.16
CA ILE A 381 5.82 9.43 3.75
C ILE A 381 6.17 8.49 4.92
N SER A 382 6.36 9.05 6.12
CA SER A 382 6.67 8.27 7.33
C SER A 382 5.58 7.25 7.65
N GLU A 383 4.30 7.64 7.60
CA GLU A 383 3.18 6.73 7.83
C GLU A 383 3.18 5.54 6.85
N ILE A 384 3.37 5.78 5.55
CA ILE A 384 3.42 4.72 4.55
C ILE A 384 4.65 3.82 4.77
N CYS A 385 5.82 4.40 5.03
CA CYS A 385 7.04 3.64 5.29
C CYS A 385 6.93 2.76 6.53
N THR A 386 6.35 3.26 7.64
CA THR A 386 6.11 2.44 8.84
C THR A 386 5.16 1.27 8.54
N ILE A 387 4.08 1.50 7.79
CA ILE A 387 3.17 0.43 7.35
C ILE A 387 3.93 -0.61 6.51
N LEU A 388 4.78 -0.17 5.59
CA LEU A 388 5.60 -1.08 4.78
C LEU A 388 6.56 -1.88 5.64
N GLU A 389 7.25 -1.28 6.61
CA GLU A 389 8.11 -2.00 7.54
C GLU A 389 7.34 -3.08 8.31
N GLU A 390 6.15 -2.77 8.83
CA GLU A 390 5.29 -3.75 9.50
C GLU A 390 4.91 -4.92 8.57
N LYS A 391 4.57 -4.63 7.31
CA LYS A 391 4.23 -5.65 6.31
C LYS A 391 5.44 -6.49 5.92
N PHE A 392 6.62 -5.89 5.77
CA PHE A 392 7.85 -6.60 5.42
C PHE A 392 8.35 -7.53 6.53
N ARG A 393 7.99 -7.29 7.79
CA ARG A 393 8.27 -8.22 8.90
C ARG A 393 7.43 -9.50 8.84
N ASP A 394 6.30 -9.49 8.14
CA ASP A 394 5.49 -10.69 7.93
C ASP A 394 6.00 -11.46 6.71
N VAL A 395 6.69 -12.58 6.95
CA VAL A 395 7.23 -13.41 5.88
C VAL A 395 6.14 -13.96 4.95
N ASN A 396 4.90 -14.11 5.42
CA ASN A 396 3.77 -14.55 4.59
C ASN A 396 3.33 -13.46 3.61
N PHE A 397 3.40 -12.19 4.01
CA PHE A 397 3.15 -11.06 3.13
C PHE A 397 4.18 -11.04 1.98
N LEU A 398 5.46 -11.23 2.30
CA LEU A 398 6.52 -11.30 1.30
C LEU A 398 6.33 -12.47 0.33
N ASN A 399 6.02 -13.66 0.87
CA ASN A 399 5.79 -14.86 0.06
C ASN A 399 4.61 -14.71 -0.90
N ARG A 400 3.53 -14.06 -0.47
CA ARG A 400 2.35 -13.79 -1.30
C ARG A 400 2.56 -12.66 -2.32
N THR A 401 3.57 -11.82 -2.12
CA THR A 401 3.91 -10.76 -3.07
C THR A 401 4.60 -11.35 -4.30
N ASN A 402 5.56 -12.26 -4.08
CA ASN A 402 6.34 -13.02 -5.08
C ASN A 402 6.73 -12.26 -6.38
N ASP A 403 6.97 -10.96 -6.32
CA ASP A 403 7.45 -10.15 -7.45
C ASP A 403 8.62 -9.27 -7.00
N ILE A 404 9.82 -9.78 -7.21
CA ILE A 404 11.04 -9.09 -6.82
C ILE A 404 11.29 -7.82 -7.62
N ASP A 405 10.96 -7.81 -8.90
CA ASP A 405 11.21 -6.63 -9.72
C ASP A 405 10.34 -5.47 -9.25
N ARG A 406 9.14 -5.75 -8.73
CA ARG A 406 8.32 -4.74 -8.07
C ARG A 406 8.89 -4.29 -6.73
N ILE A 407 9.44 -5.20 -5.91
CA ILE A 407 10.15 -4.81 -4.67
C ILE A 407 11.36 -3.92 -4.96
N ILE A 408 12.14 -4.22 -6.01
CA ILE A 408 13.27 -3.37 -6.40
C ILE A 408 12.79 -1.97 -6.84
N LYS A 409 11.67 -1.87 -7.56
CA LYS A 409 11.07 -0.56 -7.87
C LYS A 409 10.66 0.21 -6.61
N LEU A 410 10.14 -0.47 -5.60
CA LEU A 410 9.87 0.16 -4.29
C LEU A 410 11.18 0.68 -3.67
N PHE A 411 12.26 -0.09 -3.72
CA PHE A 411 13.57 0.33 -3.22
C PHE A 411 14.12 1.55 -3.97
N ASP A 412 13.92 1.64 -5.29
CA ASP A 412 14.29 2.81 -6.08
C ASP A 412 13.56 4.07 -5.58
N VAL A 413 12.25 3.97 -5.33
CA VAL A 413 11.44 5.09 -4.81
C VAL A 413 11.91 5.51 -3.42
N LEU A 414 12.13 4.55 -2.52
CA LEU A 414 12.60 4.83 -1.17
C LEU A 414 14.00 5.44 -1.15
N ASN A 415 14.91 4.99 -2.01
CA ASN A 415 16.24 5.59 -2.16
C ASN A 415 16.15 7.07 -2.55
N ARG A 416 15.27 7.39 -3.51
CA ARG A 416 15.06 8.77 -3.94
C ARG A 416 14.47 9.63 -2.81
N ILE A 417 13.59 9.07 -1.99
CA ILE A 417 13.07 9.73 -0.79
C ILE A 417 14.18 9.97 0.23
N ASP A 418 14.99 8.96 0.56
CA ASP A 418 16.09 9.08 1.51
C ASP A 418 17.13 10.15 1.07
N ASN A 419 17.33 10.30 -0.24
CA ASN A 419 18.20 11.34 -0.80
C ASN A 419 17.58 12.75 -0.75
N GLN A 420 16.25 12.85 -0.86
CA GLN A 420 15.54 14.13 -0.79
C GLN A 420 15.33 14.59 0.65
N ILE A 421 15.09 13.65 1.57
CA ILE A 421 14.76 13.89 2.97
C ILE A 421 15.88 13.29 3.82
N THR A 422 16.96 14.06 4.00
CA THR A 422 18.15 13.61 4.73
C THR A 422 17.81 13.07 6.13
N ASN A 423 18.40 11.92 6.49
CA ASN A 423 18.41 11.29 7.82
C ASN A 423 17.26 10.33 8.21
N HIS A 424 16.36 9.93 7.31
CA HIS A 424 15.31 8.96 7.68
C HIS A 424 15.67 7.50 7.43
N GLY A 425 16.42 7.20 6.37
CA GLY A 425 16.94 5.86 6.12
C GLY A 425 15.87 4.78 5.90
N TYR A 426 14.70 5.14 5.36
CA TYR A 426 13.56 4.24 5.15
C TYR A 426 13.95 3.00 4.34
N LEU A 427 14.77 3.17 3.30
CA LEU A 427 15.28 2.05 2.51
C LEU A 427 16.13 1.11 3.38
N SER A 428 16.94 1.68 4.26
CA SER A 428 17.87 0.92 5.10
C SER A 428 17.10 0.05 6.09
N SER A 429 16.01 0.56 6.66
CA SER A 429 15.12 -0.20 7.56
C SER A 429 14.50 -1.39 6.87
N ILE A 430 13.92 -1.20 5.68
CA ILE A 430 13.26 -2.29 4.93
C ILE A 430 14.27 -3.32 4.44
N ILE A 431 15.45 -2.90 3.94
CA ILE A 431 16.51 -3.84 3.55
C ILE A 431 16.98 -4.63 4.77
N LYS A 432 17.15 -4.00 5.94
CA LYS A 432 17.55 -4.69 7.17
C LYS A 432 16.54 -5.78 7.54
N ILE A 433 15.24 -5.47 7.56
CA ILE A 433 14.17 -6.46 7.83
C ILE A 433 14.23 -7.61 6.81
N SER A 434 14.44 -7.29 5.53
CA SER A 434 14.55 -8.32 4.48
C SER A 434 15.74 -9.26 4.73
N PHE A 435 16.87 -8.73 5.21
CA PHE A 435 18.05 -9.53 5.58
C PHE A 435 17.87 -10.32 6.88
N GLU A 436 17.09 -9.81 7.85
CA GLU A 436 16.71 -10.57 9.05
C GLU A 436 16.01 -11.89 8.64
N HIS A 437 15.13 -11.86 7.63
CA HIS A 437 14.51 -13.06 7.09
C HIS A 437 15.47 -14.00 6.34
N ILE A 438 16.55 -13.50 5.73
CA ILE A 438 17.59 -14.35 5.10
C ILE A 438 18.35 -15.14 6.17
N ILE A 439 18.67 -14.50 7.30
CA ILE A 439 19.48 -15.12 8.35
C ILE A 439 18.66 -16.14 9.14
N ASP A 440 17.35 -15.91 9.24
CA ASP A 440 16.46 -16.79 9.97
C ASP A 440 16.31 -18.14 9.26
N ASN A 441 16.82 -19.19 9.92
CA ASN A 441 16.82 -20.54 9.40
C ASN A 441 15.38 -21.08 9.17
N GLU A 442 14.37 -20.56 9.88
CA GLU A 442 12.97 -20.97 9.70
C GLU A 442 12.42 -20.58 8.31
N ASN A 443 12.99 -19.54 7.70
CA ASN A 443 12.53 -19.01 6.42
C ASN A 443 13.32 -19.57 5.21
N LYS A 444 14.21 -20.54 5.42
CA LYS A 444 15.08 -21.10 4.36
C LYS A 444 14.32 -21.64 3.15
N ASP A 445 13.12 -22.17 3.37
CA ASP A 445 12.31 -22.75 2.30
C ASP A 445 11.35 -21.77 1.62
N ASN A 446 11.29 -20.52 2.11
CA ASN A 446 10.44 -19.49 1.54
C ASN A 446 10.92 -19.08 0.13
N GLU A 447 10.00 -19.12 -0.84
CA GLU A 447 10.31 -18.86 -2.25
C GLU A 447 10.79 -17.42 -2.48
N PHE A 448 10.10 -16.45 -1.87
CA PHE A 448 10.48 -15.05 -1.97
C PHE A 448 11.88 -14.80 -1.40
N ILE A 449 12.21 -15.39 -0.24
CA ILE A 449 13.53 -15.23 0.39
C ILE A 449 14.64 -15.81 -0.50
N LYS A 450 14.41 -16.98 -1.12
CA LYS A 450 15.35 -17.56 -2.09
C LYS A 450 15.56 -16.65 -3.28
N LEU A 451 14.48 -16.15 -3.88
CA LEU A 451 14.56 -15.23 -5.00
C LEU A 451 15.29 -13.92 -4.62
N PHE A 452 15.06 -13.41 -3.40
CA PHE A 452 15.66 -12.17 -2.90
C PHE A 452 17.15 -12.34 -2.63
N PHE A 453 17.53 -13.45 -2.00
CA PHE A 453 18.91 -13.90 -1.84
C PHE A 453 19.64 -13.95 -3.18
N ASP A 454 19.05 -14.58 -4.19
CA ASP A 454 19.64 -14.68 -5.53
C ASP A 454 19.73 -13.31 -6.22
N LYS A 455 18.70 -12.46 -6.11
CA LYS A 455 18.71 -11.11 -6.67
C LYS A 455 19.83 -10.27 -6.07
N MET A 456 20.03 -10.32 -4.76
CA MET A 456 21.08 -9.57 -4.05
C MET A 456 22.50 -10.06 -4.35
N LYS A 457 22.64 -11.30 -4.86
CA LYS A 457 23.91 -11.89 -5.33
C LYS A 457 24.30 -11.45 -6.75
N LYS A 458 23.34 -11.05 -7.59
CA LYS A 458 23.59 -10.74 -9.01
C LYS A 458 24.55 -9.56 -9.18
N GLN A 459 25.39 -9.66 -10.20
CA GLN A 459 26.19 -8.53 -10.69
C GLN A 459 25.28 -7.52 -11.40
N GLY A 460 25.62 -6.22 -11.33
CA GLY A 460 24.85 -5.16 -11.98
C GLY A 460 23.67 -4.60 -11.16
N LEU A 461 23.63 -4.84 -9.84
CA LEU A 461 22.73 -4.11 -8.96
C LEU A 461 23.07 -2.61 -8.96
N PRO A 462 22.07 -1.72 -8.81
CA PRO A 462 22.31 -0.30 -8.58
C PRO A 462 23.29 -0.06 -7.43
N GLU A 463 24.17 0.93 -7.58
CA GLU A 463 25.23 1.23 -6.60
C GLU A 463 24.68 1.50 -5.19
N TYR A 464 23.55 2.22 -5.10
CA TYR A 464 22.90 2.48 -3.82
C TYR A 464 22.47 1.19 -3.10
N LEU A 465 22.00 0.17 -3.83
CA LEU A 465 21.65 -1.14 -3.26
C LEU A 465 22.90 -1.90 -2.82
N ILE A 466 23.99 -1.84 -3.61
CA ILE A 466 25.27 -2.47 -3.24
C ILE A 466 25.76 -1.87 -1.91
N CYS A 467 25.74 -0.55 -1.78
CA CYS A 467 26.15 0.14 -0.55
C CYS A 467 25.30 -0.29 0.65
N LYS A 468 23.96 -0.30 0.52
CA LYS A 468 23.06 -0.71 1.61
C LYS A 468 23.19 -2.18 1.96
N ARG A 469 23.27 -3.06 0.96
CA ARG A 469 23.51 -4.50 1.13
C ARG A 469 24.81 -4.75 1.90
N ASN A 470 25.90 -4.10 1.51
CA ASN A 470 27.20 -4.25 2.14
C ASN A 470 27.16 -3.75 3.58
N ALA A 471 26.58 -2.57 3.82
CA ALA A 471 26.45 -2.02 5.18
C ALA A 471 25.62 -2.93 6.11
N VAL A 472 24.48 -3.43 5.64
CA VAL A 472 23.63 -4.35 6.41
C VAL A 472 24.36 -5.67 6.67
N SER A 473 25.01 -6.24 5.65
CA SER A 473 25.78 -7.48 5.79
C SER A 473 26.94 -7.33 6.79
N LYS A 474 27.69 -6.23 6.74
CA LYS A 474 28.75 -5.91 7.70
C LYS A 474 28.20 -5.82 9.13
N ASN A 475 27.08 -5.12 9.32
CA ASN A 475 26.44 -4.99 10.64
C ASN A 475 25.96 -6.34 11.19
N ILE A 476 25.40 -7.20 10.34
CA ILE A 476 25.00 -8.56 10.73
C ILE A 476 26.21 -9.36 11.17
N LEU A 477 27.29 -9.34 10.40
CA LEU A 477 28.51 -10.09 10.72
C LEU A 477 29.20 -9.59 11.99
N LEU A 478 29.19 -8.27 12.23
CA LEU A 478 29.73 -7.65 13.45
C LEU A 478 28.87 -7.90 14.70
N SER A 479 27.62 -8.32 14.55
CA SER A 479 26.74 -8.61 15.71
C SER A 479 27.22 -9.79 16.56
N GLY A 480 28.08 -10.66 16.02
CA GLY A 480 28.59 -11.84 16.72
C GLY A 480 27.56 -12.95 16.93
N ASN A 481 26.40 -12.87 16.28
CA ASN A 481 25.38 -13.92 16.33
C ASN A 481 25.85 -15.20 15.60
N LEU A 482 25.45 -16.36 16.13
CA LEU A 482 25.68 -17.64 15.45
C LEU A 482 24.82 -17.70 14.18
N MET A 483 25.41 -18.16 13.08
CA MET A 483 24.74 -18.28 11.79
C MET A 483 25.26 -19.51 11.06
N SER A 484 24.48 -20.03 10.12
CA SER A 484 24.94 -21.18 9.32
C SER A 484 26.08 -20.79 8.38
N ASN A 485 26.96 -21.75 8.09
CA ASN A 485 28.09 -21.57 7.17
C ASN A 485 27.69 -21.04 5.79
N ASN A 486 26.52 -21.42 5.28
CA ASN A 486 25.99 -20.92 4.01
C ASN A 486 25.65 -19.42 4.08
N ILE A 487 25.07 -18.96 5.20
CA ILE A 487 24.75 -17.54 5.41
C ILE A 487 26.05 -16.75 5.59
N LEU A 488 27.00 -17.29 6.35
CA LEU A 488 28.32 -16.68 6.52
C LEU A 488 29.02 -16.49 5.17
N GLU A 489 29.10 -17.54 4.35
CA GLU A 489 29.71 -17.46 3.02
C GLU A 489 29.02 -16.41 2.14
N TYR A 490 27.69 -16.39 2.17
CA TYR A 490 26.89 -15.42 1.43
C TYR A 490 27.20 -13.97 1.81
N LEU A 491 27.18 -13.65 3.11
CA LEU A 491 27.41 -12.29 3.60
C LEU A 491 28.86 -11.84 3.35
N LEU A 492 29.83 -12.73 3.57
CA LEU A 492 31.25 -12.45 3.29
C LEU A 492 31.50 -12.19 1.80
N GLY A 493 30.73 -12.84 0.91
CA GLY A 493 30.84 -12.66 -0.54
C GLY A 493 30.60 -11.22 -1.03
N PHE A 494 30.07 -10.33 -0.19
CA PHE A 494 29.82 -8.93 -0.51
C PHE A 494 30.88 -7.95 0.01
N MET A 495 31.78 -8.41 0.88
CA MET A 495 32.72 -7.57 1.61
C MET A 495 34.01 -7.31 0.81
N GLN A 496 34.68 -6.20 1.11
CA GLN A 496 36.08 -5.97 0.72
C GLN A 496 37.02 -6.61 1.74
N LEU A 497 38.30 -6.78 1.37
CA LEU A 497 39.28 -7.48 2.21
C LEU A 497 39.44 -6.81 3.58
N GLU A 498 39.49 -5.49 3.61
CA GLU A 498 39.55 -4.66 4.80
C GLU A 498 38.39 -4.93 5.75
N ASP A 499 37.16 -4.95 5.21
CA ASP A 499 35.96 -5.25 6.00
C ASP A 499 36.01 -6.67 6.55
N VAL A 500 36.42 -7.66 5.74
CA VAL A 500 36.55 -9.06 6.17
C VAL A 500 37.56 -9.19 7.31
N ILE A 501 38.70 -8.50 7.25
CA ILE A 501 39.71 -8.48 8.31
C ILE A 501 39.12 -7.90 9.61
N VAL A 502 38.47 -6.73 9.52
CA VAL A 502 37.84 -6.10 10.69
C VAL A 502 36.79 -7.02 11.30
N ILE A 503 35.91 -7.60 10.48
CA ILE A 503 34.86 -8.50 10.95
C ILE A 503 35.47 -9.74 11.62
N LEU A 504 36.50 -10.35 11.04
CA LEU A 504 37.16 -11.54 11.59
C LEU A 504 37.71 -11.26 13.00
N ILE A 505 38.46 -10.16 13.16
CA ILE A 505 39.04 -9.75 14.44
C ILE A 505 37.95 -9.59 15.51
N PHE A 506 36.90 -8.85 15.17
CA PHE A 506 35.80 -8.57 16.09
C PHE A 506 35.01 -9.84 16.46
N ARG A 507 34.81 -10.73 15.50
CA ARG A 507 34.04 -11.96 15.72
C ARG A 507 34.78 -12.94 16.63
N LEU A 508 36.10 -13.08 16.45
CA LEU A 508 36.96 -13.87 17.34
C LEU A 508 36.95 -13.31 18.76
N ALA A 509 37.15 -12.00 18.91
CA ALA A 509 37.08 -11.35 20.22
C ALA A 509 35.71 -11.52 20.89
N TYR A 510 34.63 -11.52 20.10
CA TYR A 510 33.28 -11.68 20.61
C TYR A 510 33.00 -13.11 21.07
N ALA A 511 33.49 -14.10 20.32
CA ALA A 511 33.38 -15.51 20.69
C ALA A 511 34.01 -15.78 22.05
N GLU A 512 35.22 -15.27 22.29
CA GLU A 512 35.92 -15.43 23.56
C GLU A 512 35.21 -14.75 24.72
N ARG A 513 34.81 -13.49 24.55
CA ARG A 513 34.06 -12.77 25.59
C ARG A 513 32.76 -13.48 25.95
N SER A 514 32.14 -14.13 24.98
CA SER A 514 30.88 -14.86 25.15
C SER A 514 31.08 -16.29 25.68
N GLY A 515 32.33 -16.73 25.90
CA GLY A 515 32.66 -18.10 26.30
C GLY A 515 32.26 -19.16 25.26
N ARG A 516 32.16 -18.77 23.99
CA ARG A 516 31.83 -19.68 22.87
C ARG A 516 33.10 -20.29 22.31
N ALA A 517 32.96 -21.42 21.61
CA ALA A 517 34.04 -21.95 20.78
C ALA A 517 34.49 -20.88 19.77
N ILE A 518 35.80 -20.76 19.58
CA ILE A 518 36.41 -19.68 18.80
C ILE A 518 36.06 -19.81 17.32
N MET A 519 36.27 -20.98 16.75
CA MET A 519 35.91 -21.30 15.36
C MET A 519 35.90 -22.81 15.14
N GLU A 520 34.83 -23.32 14.51
CA GLU A 520 34.79 -24.71 14.07
C GLU A 520 35.49 -24.90 12.71
N ILE A 521 35.87 -26.14 12.40
CA ILE A 521 36.62 -26.47 11.18
C ILE A 521 35.90 -26.10 9.88
N ASP A 522 34.57 -26.24 9.85
CA ASP A 522 33.78 -25.93 8.67
C ASP A 522 33.56 -24.42 8.52
N GLU A 523 33.43 -23.70 9.64
CA GLU A 523 33.44 -22.23 9.63
C GLU A 523 34.80 -21.70 9.12
N PHE A 524 35.90 -22.28 9.58
CA PHE A 524 37.25 -21.93 9.14
C PHE A 524 37.42 -22.06 7.61
N LYS A 525 36.91 -23.13 7.00
CA LYS A 525 36.95 -23.32 5.54
C LYS A 525 36.19 -22.23 4.78
N VAL A 526 35.08 -21.74 5.33
CA VAL A 526 34.30 -20.64 4.73
C VAL A 526 35.12 -19.35 4.75
N TRP A 527 35.70 -19.00 5.90
CA TRP A 527 36.59 -17.84 6.03
C TRP A 527 37.78 -17.92 5.07
N GLU A 528 38.44 -19.06 5.03
CA GLU A 528 39.57 -19.29 4.12
C GLU A 528 39.15 -19.11 2.66
N SER A 529 38.02 -19.68 2.23
CA SER A 529 37.53 -19.53 0.86
C SER A 529 37.23 -18.07 0.52
N ALA A 530 36.58 -17.34 1.42
CA ALA A 530 36.24 -15.94 1.23
C ALA A 530 37.50 -15.05 1.13
N ILE A 531 38.44 -15.23 2.06
CA ILE A 531 39.68 -14.46 2.10
C ILE A 531 40.55 -14.76 0.88
N ASN A 532 40.74 -16.03 0.51
CA ASN A 532 41.55 -16.39 -0.66
C ASN A 532 40.99 -15.77 -1.96
N LYS A 533 39.67 -15.71 -2.13
CA LYS A 533 39.03 -15.04 -3.29
C LYS A 533 39.35 -13.54 -3.34
N LEU A 534 39.52 -12.90 -2.19
CA LEU A 534 39.81 -11.47 -2.07
C LEU A 534 41.31 -11.17 -2.22
N ILE A 535 42.18 -11.99 -1.62
CA ILE A 535 43.65 -11.82 -1.70
C ILE A 535 44.14 -11.95 -3.14
N VAL A 536 43.52 -12.79 -3.97
CA VAL A 536 43.81 -12.87 -5.42
C VAL A 536 43.61 -11.52 -6.13
N ARG A 537 42.78 -10.62 -5.59
CA ARG A 537 42.49 -9.29 -6.16
C ARG A 537 43.30 -8.17 -5.52
N LYS A 538 43.72 -8.32 -4.27
CA LYS A 538 44.45 -7.30 -3.49
C LYS A 538 45.40 -8.01 -2.53
N ASP A 539 46.70 -7.77 -2.67
CA ASP A 539 47.68 -8.41 -1.80
C ASP A 539 47.54 -7.87 -0.36
N ILE A 540 47.71 -8.73 0.63
CA ILE A 540 47.73 -8.30 2.03
C ILE A 540 48.97 -7.46 2.34
N ASP A 541 50.06 -7.69 1.61
CA ASP A 541 51.28 -6.87 1.71
C ASP A 541 51.00 -5.43 1.25
N ASP A 542 50.07 -5.19 0.32
CA ASP A 542 49.64 -3.83 -0.07
C ASP A 542 48.95 -3.09 1.08
N LEU A 543 48.25 -3.83 1.96
CA LEU A 543 47.61 -3.23 3.15
C LEU A 543 48.63 -2.86 4.22
N LYS A 544 49.79 -3.52 4.26
CA LYS A 544 50.90 -3.19 5.18
C LYS A 544 51.44 -1.79 4.96
N GLU A 545 51.55 -1.37 3.69
CA GLU A 545 52.04 -0.04 3.31
C GLU A 545 50.95 1.04 3.35
N SER A 546 49.71 0.64 3.57
CA SER A 546 48.55 1.54 3.63
C SER A 546 48.33 2.14 5.03
N LYS A 547 47.49 3.17 5.12
CA LYS A 547 47.02 3.75 6.40
C LYS A 547 45.91 2.95 7.08
N PHE A 548 45.58 1.76 6.57
CA PHE A 548 44.43 0.97 7.01
C PHE A 548 44.36 0.77 8.53
N ILE A 549 45.46 0.34 9.16
CA ILE A 549 45.47 0.11 10.62
C ILE A 549 45.40 1.40 11.41
N ASP A 550 46.08 2.46 10.96
CA ASP A 550 45.98 3.74 11.65
C ASP A 550 44.56 4.30 11.58
N GLU A 551 43.87 4.12 10.45
CA GLU A 551 42.46 4.48 10.28
C GLU A 551 41.54 3.64 11.18
N LEU A 552 41.71 2.32 11.19
CA LEU A 552 40.96 1.41 12.06
C LEU A 552 41.16 1.76 13.55
N CYS A 553 42.39 2.03 13.98
CA CYS A 553 42.70 2.45 15.34
C CYS A 553 42.10 3.83 15.68
N CYS A 554 42.08 4.76 14.73
CA CYS A 554 41.39 6.03 14.86
C CYS A 554 39.86 5.86 15.01
N GLU A 555 39.25 4.89 14.33
CA GLU A 555 37.83 4.58 14.50
C GLU A 555 37.56 3.92 15.87
N ILE A 556 38.38 2.95 16.26
CA ILE A 556 38.26 2.26 17.56
C ILE A 556 38.37 3.26 18.71
N SER A 557 39.36 4.16 18.68
CA SER A 557 39.59 5.17 19.74
C SER A 557 38.43 6.17 19.88
N LYS A 558 37.71 6.46 18.79
CA LYS A 558 36.50 7.31 18.79
C LYS A 558 35.22 6.55 19.15
N SER A 559 35.26 5.22 19.12
CA SER A 559 34.11 4.37 19.38
C SER A 559 34.03 3.94 20.85
N HIS A 560 32.85 3.47 21.26
CA HIS A 560 32.70 2.80 22.56
C HIS A 560 33.34 1.41 22.60
N VAL A 561 34.01 0.92 21.55
CA VAL A 561 34.60 -0.44 21.49
C VAL A 561 35.96 -0.52 22.19
N SER A 562 36.56 0.60 22.59
CA SER A 562 37.87 0.62 23.28
C SER A 562 37.92 -0.18 24.60
N HIS A 563 36.77 -0.48 25.22
CA HIS A 563 36.68 -1.39 26.38
C HIS A 563 36.73 -2.88 26.02
N PHE A 564 36.64 -3.20 24.73
CA PHE A 564 36.51 -4.54 24.17
C PHE A 564 37.79 -4.99 23.48
N ILE A 565 38.41 -4.14 22.65
CA ILE A 565 39.71 -4.36 22.00
C ILE A 565 40.53 -3.06 22.07
N PHE A 566 41.80 -3.15 22.47
CA PHE A 566 42.70 -2.01 22.55
C PHE A 566 43.42 -1.73 21.24
N GLU A 567 43.57 -0.45 20.90
CA GLU A 567 44.35 0.01 19.75
C GLU A 567 45.79 -0.54 19.75
N GLN A 568 46.44 -0.53 20.92
CA GLN A 568 47.81 -1.06 21.06
C GLN A 568 47.89 -2.53 20.65
N PHE A 569 46.90 -3.35 21.03
CA PHE A 569 46.88 -4.75 20.64
C PHE A 569 46.65 -4.92 19.14
N ILE A 570 45.71 -4.18 18.54
CA ILE A 570 45.45 -4.25 17.09
C ILE A 570 46.69 -3.88 16.28
N LYS A 571 47.41 -2.83 16.67
CA LYS A 571 48.66 -2.44 16.03
C LYS A 571 49.70 -3.55 16.12
N TRP A 572 49.94 -4.06 17.34
CA TRP A 572 50.89 -5.16 17.54
C TRP A 572 50.51 -6.40 16.74
N MET A 573 49.25 -6.83 16.80
CA MET A 573 48.72 -8.00 16.10
C MET A 573 48.88 -7.85 14.59
N TRP A 574 48.61 -6.68 14.03
CA TRP A 574 48.78 -6.45 12.59
C TRP A 574 50.23 -6.53 12.15
N PHE A 575 51.13 -5.82 12.82
CA PHE A 575 52.55 -5.82 12.45
C PHE A 575 53.17 -7.22 12.60
N SER A 576 52.75 -7.98 13.60
CA SER A 576 53.26 -9.34 13.80
C SER A 576 52.84 -10.32 12.69
N LEU A 577 51.76 -10.07 11.93
CA LEU A 577 51.38 -10.91 10.77
C LEU A 577 52.45 -10.96 9.68
N PHE A 578 53.31 -9.94 9.60
CA PHE A 578 54.35 -9.81 8.57
C PHE A 578 55.74 -10.22 9.05
N GLU A 579 55.80 -10.93 10.18
CA GLU A 579 57.02 -11.46 10.77
C GLU A 579 56.84 -12.92 11.18
N ARG A 580 57.93 -13.61 11.52
CA ARG A 580 57.84 -14.97 12.09
C ARG A 580 57.29 -14.90 13.52
N PHE A 581 56.43 -15.83 13.88
CA PHE A 581 55.97 -15.99 15.25
C PHE A 581 56.92 -16.92 16.00
N ASP A 582 57.96 -16.32 16.60
CA ASP A 582 59.02 -16.99 17.34
C ASP A 582 58.88 -16.79 18.86
N GLU A 583 59.85 -17.29 19.63
CA GLU A 583 59.90 -17.17 21.09
C GLU A 583 59.73 -15.71 21.56
N ASN A 584 60.41 -14.75 20.91
CA ASN A 584 60.34 -13.34 21.29
C ASN A 584 58.93 -12.78 21.07
N ARG A 585 58.31 -13.07 19.91
CA ARG A 585 56.94 -12.62 19.62
C ARG A 585 55.91 -13.30 20.52
N TYR A 586 56.14 -14.53 20.95
CA TYR A 586 55.29 -15.19 21.95
C TYR A 586 55.43 -14.55 23.33
N GLU A 587 56.64 -14.26 23.80
CA GLU A 587 56.86 -13.55 25.07
C GLU A 587 56.19 -12.16 25.06
N GLU A 588 56.26 -11.43 23.95
CA GLU A 588 55.51 -10.16 23.78
C GLU A 588 53.99 -10.37 23.86
N PHE A 589 53.47 -11.41 23.20
CA PHE A 589 52.03 -11.74 23.22
C PHE A 589 51.52 -12.05 24.64
N ILE A 590 52.32 -12.78 25.44
CA ILE A 590 52.01 -13.08 26.84
C ILE A 590 52.04 -11.79 27.67
N LYS A 591 53.08 -10.98 27.53
CA LYS A 591 53.22 -9.69 28.22
C LYS A 591 52.04 -8.75 27.97
N LEU A 592 51.55 -8.66 26.73
CA LEU A 592 50.35 -7.87 26.41
C LEU A 592 49.09 -8.40 27.11
N GLY A 593 49.03 -9.70 27.41
CA GLY A 593 47.98 -10.31 28.22
C GLY A 593 48.09 -9.94 29.70
N GLU A 594 49.30 -10.02 30.26
CA GLU A 594 49.59 -9.65 31.67
C GLU A 594 49.32 -8.16 31.95
N GLU A 595 49.66 -7.28 31.01
CA GLU A 595 49.37 -5.85 31.06
C GLU A 595 47.87 -5.54 30.84
N GLY A 596 47.07 -6.56 30.50
CA GLY A 596 45.64 -6.43 30.26
C GLY A 596 45.30 -5.64 28.99
N ILE A 597 46.22 -5.57 28.03
CA ILE A 597 46.06 -4.92 26.72
C ILE A 597 45.42 -5.91 25.72
N ARG A 598 45.76 -7.19 25.80
CA ARG A 598 45.17 -8.29 25.02
C ARG A 598 43.98 -8.92 25.76
N ARG A 599 42.89 -8.16 25.94
CA ARG A 599 41.66 -8.69 26.57
C ARG A 599 40.80 -9.43 25.55
N ASN A 600 40.22 -10.56 25.94
CA ASN A 600 39.30 -11.35 25.13
C ASN A 600 39.90 -11.77 23.77
N PHE A 601 41.20 -12.02 23.72
CA PHE A 601 41.87 -12.47 22.49
C PHE A 601 43.00 -13.44 22.79
N SER A 602 42.70 -14.72 22.90
CA SER A 602 43.58 -15.84 23.21
C SER A 602 44.55 -16.17 22.08
N LEU A 603 45.49 -17.07 22.38
CA LEU A 603 46.46 -17.58 21.40
C LEU A 603 45.76 -18.27 20.23
N ASP A 604 44.70 -19.04 20.50
CA ASP A 604 43.86 -19.69 19.48
C ASP A 604 43.35 -18.68 18.43
N SER A 605 42.71 -17.60 18.88
CA SER A 605 42.19 -16.54 18.00
C SER A 605 43.29 -15.90 17.17
N TYR A 606 44.44 -15.63 17.80
CA TYR A 606 45.59 -15.06 17.10
C TYR A 606 46.16 -15.99 16.03
N ILE A 607 46.27 -17.29 16.33
CA ILE A 607 46.74 -18.27 15.34
C ILE A 607 45.73 -18.43 14.20
N ILE A 608 44.42 -18.40 14.46
CA ILE A 608 43.42 -18.39 13.38
C ILE A 608 43.62 -17.19 12.45
N VAL A 609 43.82 -15.98 13.00
CA VAL A 609 44.10 -14.78 12.18
C VAL A 609 45.35 -15.00 11.33
N ARG A 610 46.44 -15.52 11.90
CA ARG A 610 47.67 -15.82 11.14
C ARG A 610 47.44 -16.83 10.03
N LEU A 611 46.74 -17.94 10.31
CA LEU A 611 46.49 -18.99 9.33
C LEU A 611 45.68 -18.49 8.13
N LEU A 612 44.74 -17.58 8.37
CA LEU A 612 43.87 -17.01 7.35
C LEU A 612 44.54 -15.87 6.57
N LEU A 613 45.31 -15.00 7.24
CA LEU A 613 45.80 -13.75 6.66
C LEU A 613 47.28 -13.76 6.25
N CYS A 614 48.16 -14.50 6.94
CA CYS A 614 49.60 -14.45 6.63
C CYS A 614 49.93 -15.04 5.25
N ASN A 615 51.00 -14.56 4.62
CA ASN A 615 51.62 -15.24 3.49
C ASN A 615 52.27 -16.57 3.95
N TYR A 616 52.39 -17.55 3.04
CA TYR A 616 52.82 -18.92 3.37
C TYR A 616 54.14 -18.97 4.16
N SER A 617 55.07 -18.05 3.88
CA SER A 617 56.35 -17.88 4.59
C SER A 617 56.23 -17.57 6.08
N TYR A 618 55.09 -17.02 6.53
CA TYR A 618 54.85 -16.58 7.91
C TYR A 618 53.75 -17.38 8.62
N ARG A 619 53.10 -18.34 7.93
CA ARG A 619 52.03 -19.19 8.48
C ARG A 619 52.54 -20.29 9.41
N THR A 620 53.79 -20.71 9.25
CA THR A 620 54.34 -21.85 9.99
C THR A 620 54.66 -21.47 11.44
N LEU A 621 54.05 -22.18 12.39
CA LEU A 621 54.53 -22.28 13.77
C LEU A 621 55.62 -23.35 13.83
N TRP A 622 56.88 -22.95 13.99
CA TRP A 622 57.99 -23.90 14.18
C TRP A 622 58.18 -24.14 15.66
N VAL A 623 57.44 -25.12 16.20
CA VAL A 623 57.44 -25.39 17.65
C VAL A 623 58.82 -25.81 18.18
N PHE A 624 59.74 -26.24 17.30
CA PHE A 624 61.14 -26.54 17.61
C PHE A 624 61.99 -25.31 17.98
N GLU A 625 61.54 -24.09 17.67
CA GLU A 625 62.26 -22.85 17.96
C GLU A 625 61.89 -22.25 19.33
N PHE A 626 60.93 -22.86 20.04
CA PHE A 626 60.46 -22.39 21.36
C PHE A 626 61.18 -23.10 22.51
N LYS A 627 61.29 -22.43 23.66
CA LYS A 627 61.76 -23.06 24.91
C LYS A 627 60.78 -24.16 25.34
N GLU A 628 61.30 -25.25 25.91
CA GLU A 628 60.50 -26.43 26.32
C GLU A 628 59.32 -26.11 27.25
N GLU A 629 59.48 -25.10 28.11
CA GLU A 629 58.41 -24.64 29.03
C GLU A 629 57.27 -23.96 28.25
N ASN A 630 57.61 -23.08 27.31
CA ASN A 630 56.65 -22.38 26.45
C ASN A 630 55.98 -23.31 25.45
N LYS A 631 56.70 -24.32 24.95
CA LYS A 631 56.16 -25.35 24.05
C LYS A 631 54.95 -26.06 24.66
N LYS A 632 55.06 -26.56 25.88
CA LYS A 632 53.94 -27.24 26.58
C LYS A 632 52.77 -26.30 26.82
N GLN A 633 53.04 -25.02 27.09
CA GLN A 633 51.99 -24.03 27.28
C GLN A 633 51.25 -23.76 25.97
N ILE A 634 51.97 -23.57 24.86
CA ILE A 634 51.41 -23.39 23.52
C ILE A 634 50.56 -24.60 23.11
N GLU A 635 51.06 -25.82 23.32
CA GLU A 635 50.29 -27.06 23.04
C GLU A 635 48.96 -27.09 23.80
N ASN A 636 48.97 -26.72 25.08
CA ASN A 636 47.76 -26.70 25.90
C ASN A 636 46.79 -25.58 25.48
N GLU A 637 47.30 -24.38 25.20
CA GLU A 637 46.49 -23.25 24.76
C GLU A 637 45.86 -23.48 23.39
N LEU A 638 46.56 -24.17 22.47
CA LEU A 638 46.10 -24.42 21.11
C LEU A 638 45.24 -25.68 20.93
N CYS A 639 44.90 -26.36 22.02
CA CYS A 639 44.10 -27.58 21.98
C CYS A 639 42.71 -27.36 21.37
N SER A 640 42.13 -26.16 21.51
CA SER A 640 40.77 -25.90 21.05
C SER A 640 40.64 -25.82 19.53
N ILE A 641 41.74 -25.52 18.82
CA ILE A 641 41.80 -25.42 17.35
C ILE A 641 42.63 -26.53 16.69
N LYS A 642 42.93 -27.61 17.41
CA LYS A 642 43.79 -28.71 16.96
C LYS A 642 43.41 -29.26 15.58
N ASP A 643 42.12 -29.39 15.30
CA ASP A 643 41.64 -29.91 14.02
C ASP A 643 41.94 -28.97 12.85
N ILE A 644 41.87 -27.64 13.08
CA ILE A 644 42.24 -26.62 12.08
C ILE A 644 43.75 -26.69 11.79
N LEU A 645 44.57 -26.80 12.84
CA LEU A 645 46.02 -26.92 12.73
C LEU A 645 46.43 -28.16 11.93
N ASN A 646 45.79 -29.30 12.21
CA ASN A 646 46.02 -30.55 11.49
C ASN A 646 45.72 -30.40 9.98
N ILE A 647 44.60 -29.77 9.60
CA ILE A 647 44.27 -29.53 8.18
C ILE A 647 45.28 -28.58 7.52
N LYS A 648 45.85 -27.65 8.27
CA LYS A 648 46.87 -26.72 7.75
C LYS A 648 48.27 -27.32 7.71
N GLY A 649 48.46 -28.55 8.17
CA GLY A 649 49.78 -29.18 8.26
C GLY A 649 50.67 -28.51 9.30
N VAL A 650 50.08 -27.81 10.29
CA VAL A 650 50.80 -27.25 11.42
C VAL A 650 50.78 -28.28 12.53
N HIS A 651 51.92 -28.92 12.74
CA HIS A 651 52.11 -29.89 13.82
C HIS A 651 52.75 -29.18 15.01
N ILE A 652 52.03 -29.20 16.14
CA ILE A 652 52.51 -28.68 17.42
C ILE A 652 53.15 -29.82 18.20
#